data_AF-A0A093PLZ0-F1
#
_entry.id   AF-A0A093PLZ0-F1
#
_cell.length_a   1.000
_cell.length_b   1.000
_cell.length_c   1.000
_cell.angle_alpha   90.00
_cell.angle_beta   90.00
_cell.angle_gamma   90.00
#
_symmetry.space_group_name_H-M   'P 1'
#
loop_
_entity.id
_entity.type
_entity.pdbx_description
1 polymer ?
#
loop_
_entity_poly.entity_id
_entity_poly.type
_entity_poly.pdbx_seq_one_letter_code
_entity_poly.pdbx_strand_id
1 'polypeptide(L)'
;VNDVYLLSTFRLPPKQGGTLFGLYSKKDNTRWLEVSVVGKINKVLVRYLREDNKLHSVNLQHAHVADGQSHTVIVRLSGLRGDMLSVELYVDCKQMDSSVGLPELSEIPLAEVESIEVRTGQKAYQRMQGFVESMKLILGGSMSRVGALSECPFQGDESIHSAGEQTKALVTQLTLFNRILTELREDIRDQVKEMSLIRNTIMECQVCGFHEHRSRCNPNPCFSGVDCMETYEYPGYRCGPCPPGLEGNGTHCADIDECAYANPCFPGSKCINTAPGFRCEPCPRGYRGNTVSGVGADYARASKQVCTDIDECNDGNNGGCDPNSICTNTLGSYKCGPCKSGFVGNQTSGCVPQKSCSAPPSNPCDINGFCVFERNGEISCACNVGWAGNGNVCGQDTDLDGYPDEPLPCIDNNKHCKQDNCRLTPNSGQEDADNDGIGDQCDDDADGDGIKNVEDNCRLFPNKDQQNSDTDSFGDACDNCPNVPNNDQRDTDSNGEGDACDNDIDGDGIPNMLDNCPKVPNPLQTDRDEDSVGDACDSCPEMSNPTQTDMDSDLVGDICDTNEDSDGDGHQDTKDNCAEIPNSSQLDSDNDGLGDDCDNDDDNDGIPDYVAPGPDNCRLIPNPNQKDSDGNGVGDVCEEDFDNDTVVDQLDVCPESAEVTLTDFRAYQTVILDPEGDAQIDPNWVVLNQ
;
A
#
# COMPACT_ATOMS: atom_id res chain seq x y z
N VAL A 1 -2.40 -27.09 9.77
CA VAL A 1 -1.16 -26.86 9.00
C VAL A 1 -0.17 -27.95 9.42
N ASN A 2 0.41 -28.73 8.49
CA ASN A 2 1.36 -29.80 8.85
C ASN A 2 2.82 -29.34 8.85
N ASP A 3 3.13 -28.35 8.00
CA ASP A 3 4.48 -27.81 7.81
C ASP A 3 4.45 -26.30 8.03
N VAL A 4 5.42 -25.75 8.76
CA VAL A 4 5.59 -24.33 9.01
C VAL A 4 7.01 -23.94 8.61
N TYR A 5 7.16 -22.83 7.91
CA TYR A 5 8.45 -22.32 7.47
C TYR A 5 8.70 -20.95 8.07
N LEU A 6 9.87 -20.76 8.66
CA LEU A 6 10.38 -19.45 9.04
C LEU A 6 11.47 -19.07 8.03
N LEU A 7 11.18 -18.09 7.20
CA LEU A 7 12.11 -17.50 6.24
C LEU A 7 12.58 -16.16 6.79
N SER A 8 13.90 -15.95 6.92
CA SER A 8 14.45 -14.67 7.33
C SER A 8 15.74 -14.34 6.60
N THR A 9 15.81 -13.13 6.06
CA THR A 9 17.03 -12.55 5.49
C THR A 9 17.57 -11.51 6.47
N PHE A 10 18.82 -11.68 6.90
CA PHE A 10 19.43 -10.80 7.91
C PHE A 10 20.94 -10.74 7.76
N ARG A 11 21.54 -9.69 8.33
CA ARG A 11 22.98 -9.49 8.42
C ARG A 11 23.39 -9.40 9.89
N LEU A 12 24.32 -10.26 10.31
CA LEU A 12 24.89 -10.24 11.65
C LEU A 12 26.40 -9.97 11.64
N PRO A 13 26.92 -9.12 12.53
CA PRO A 13 28.36 -8.95 12.70
C PRO A 13 29.06 -10.25 13.12
N PRO A 14 30.38 -10.37 12.87
CA PRO A 14 31.15 -11.56 13.20
C PRO A 14 30.98 -12.04 14.65
N LYS A 15 30.60 -13.31 14.82
CA LYS A 15 30.44 -14.00 16.13
C LYS A 15 29.29 -13.47 17.02
N GLN A 16 28.45 -12.56 16.53
CA GLN A 16 27.25 -12.11 17.24
C GLN A 16 26.06 -13.02 16.96
N GLY A 17 25.08 -13.03 17.86
CA GLY A 17 23.89 -13.87 17.74
C GLY A 17 22.71 -13.29 18.51
N GLY A 18 21.54 -13.85 18.28
CA GLY A 18 20.30 -13.43 18.93
C GLY A 18 19.10 -14.18 18.39
N THR A 19 17.92 -13.86 18.89
CA THR A 19 16.66 -14.44 18.46
C THR A 19 16.29 -13.89 17.08
N LEU A 20 15.96 -14.76 16.13
CA LEU A 20 15.41 -14.35 14.83
C LEU A 20 13.90 -14.13 14.96
N PHE A 21 13.24 -15.12 15.56
CA PHE A 21 11.79 -15.16 15.75
C PHE A 21 11.47 -15.96 17.01
N GLY A 22 10.47 -15.55 17.77
CA GLY A 22 9.87 -16.43 18.75
C GLY A 22 8.46 -16.01 19.16
N LEU A 23 7.71 -17.02 19.62
CA LEU A 23 6.37 -16.93 20.18
C LEU A 23 6.48 -17.03 21.70
N TYR A 24 6.03 -15.98 22.39
CA TYR A 24 6.12 -15.84 23.84
C TYR A 24 4.73 -15.58 24.42
N SER A 25 4.46 -16.08 25.61
CA SER A 25 3.27 -15.67 26.38
C SER A 25 3.52 -14.30 27.02
N LYS A 26 2.59 -13.35 26.85
CA LYS A 26 2.62 -12.01 27.47
C LYS A 26 2.53 -12.08 29.00
N LYS A 27 1.86 -13.11 29.54
CA LYS A 27 1.58 -13.26 30.98
C LYS A 27 2.80 -13.70 31.79
N ASP A 28 3.56 -14.68 31.30
CA ASP A 28 4.63 -15.34 32.06
C ASP A 28 5.96 -15.47 31.28
N ASN A 29 6.01 -14.94 30.06
CA ASN A 29 7.17 -14.99 29.17
C ASN A 29 7.60 -16.42 28.78
N THR A 30 6.68 -17.39 28.89
CA THR A 30 6.92 -18.77 28.45
C THR A 30 7.17 -18.84 26.95
N ARG A 31 8.20 -19.59 26.54
CA ARG A 31 8.63 -19.72 25.14
C ARG A 31 7.91 -20.89 24.48
N TRP A 32 6.97 -20.59 23.60
CA TRP A 32 6.27 -21.60 22.81
C TRP A 32 7.13 -22.11 21.66
N LEU A 33 7.78 -21.20 20.94
CA LEU A 33 8.73 -21.49 19.87
C LEU A 33 9.75 -20.35 19.80
N GLU A 34 11.04 -20.65 19.67
CA GLU A 34 12.11 -19.67 19.52
C GLU A 34 13.14 -20.21 18.52
N VAL A 35 13.43 -19.44 17.47
CA VAL A 35 14.54 -19.69 16.56
C VAL A 35 15.59 -18.61 16.80
N SER A 36 16.81 -19.02 17.13
CA SER A 36 17.91 -18.11 17.47
C SER A 36 19.23 -18.53 16.82
N VAL A 37 20.08 -17.55 16.53
CA VAL A 37 21.42 -17.73 15.99
C VAL A 37 22.44 -17.60 17.11
N VAL A 38 23.39 -18.53 17.20
CA VAL A 38 24.53 -18.44 18.12
C VAL A 38 25.82 -18.27 17.31
N GLY A 39 26.16 -17.02 16.97
CA GLY A 39 27.29 -16.73 16.09
C GLY A 39 28.66 -17.17 16.62
N LYS A 40 28.88 -17.22 17.94
CA LYS A 40 30.16 -17.72 18.52
C LYS A 40 30.50 -19.15 18.11
N ILE A 41 29.47 -19.97 17.83
CA ILE A 41 29.61 -21.39 17.50
C ILE A 41 28.98 -21.74 16.14
N ASN A 42 28.52 -20.76 15.36
CA ASN A 42 27.90 -20.92 14.04
C ASN A 42 26.75 -21.94 14.01
N LYS A 43 25.83 -21.85 14.97
CA LYS A 43 24.65 -22.74 15.07
C LYS A 43 23.35 -21.96 15.04
N VAL A 44 22.30 -22.61 14.53
CA VAL A 44 20.91 -22.19 14.71
C VAL A 44 20.27 -23.10 15.75
N LEU A 45 19.59 -22.49 16.71
CA LEU A 45 18.89 -23.14 17.80
C LEU A 45 17.40 -22.98 17.59
N VAL A 46 16.68 -24.10 17.56
CA VAL A 46 15.21 -24.12 17.59
C VAL A 46 14.78 -24.66 18.94
N ARG A 47 14.09 -23.85 19.73
CA ARG A 47 13.54 -24.23 21.03
C ARG A 47 12.03 -24.19 20.97
N TYR A 48 11.37 -25.19 21.52
CA TYR A 48 9.91 -25.21 21.59
C TYR A 48 9.43 -25.94 22.84
N LEU A 49 8.21 -25.64 23.26
CA LEU A 49 7.57 -26.30 24.38
C LEU A 49 6.98 -27.64 23.94
N ARG A 50 7.31 -28.72 24.65
CA ARG A 50 6.71 -30.05 24.44
C ARG A 50 5.41 -30.19 25.21
N GLU A 51 4.61 -31.20 24.86
CA GLU A 51 3.38 -31.57 25.58
C GLU A 51 3.61 -31.80 27.10
N ASP A 52 4.81 -32.22 27.53
CA ASP A 52 5.15 -32.36 28.95
C ASP A 52 5.52 -31.04 29.65
N ASN A 53 5.22 -29.89 29.03
CA ASN A 53 5.55 -28.53 29.47
C ASN A 53 7.03 -28.29 29.74
N LYS A 54 7.93 -29.06 29.09
CA LYS A 54 9.37 -28.83 29.14
C LYS A 54 9.88 -28.31 27.80
N LEU A 55 10.81 -27.38 27.89
CA LEU A 55 11.48 -26.81 26.72
C LEU A 55 12.42 -27.84 26.09
N HIS A 56 12.21 -28.15 24.82
CA HIS A 56 13.13 -28.92 23.99
C HIS A 56 13.99 -27.99 23.14
N SER A 57 15.24 -28.38 22.87
CA SER A 57 16.19 -27.57 22.10
C SER A 57 16.87 -28.42 21.03
N VAL A 58 16.68 -28.04 19.78
CA VAL A 58 17.30 -28.64 18.60
C VAL A 58 18.49 -27.78 18.19
N ASN A 59 19.66 -28.41 18.06
CA ASN A 59 20.91 -27.74 17.67
C ASN A 59 21.23 -28.07 16.22
N LEU A 60 21.06 -27.11 15.32
CA LEU A 60 21.36 -27.27 13.89
C LEU A 60 22.74 -26.67 13.60
N GLN A 61 23.64 -27.49 13.06
CA GLN A 61 25.04 -27.16 12.85
C GLN A 61 25.31 -26.53 11.48
N HIS A 62 26.55 -26.07 11.28
CA HIS A 62 27.07 -25.56 10.01
C HIS A 62 26.36 -24.32 9.44
N ALA A 63 25.74 -23.48 10.27
CA ALA A 63 24.97 -22.34 9.75
C ALA A 63 25.83 -21.23 9.14
N HIS A 64 27.01 -20.94 9.73
CA HIS A 64 27.94 -19.90 9.26
C HIS A 64 27.33 -18.51 8.94
N VAL A 65 26.19 -18.16 9.55
CA VAL A 65 25.40 -16.93 9.23
C VAL A 65 25.81 -15.66 10.00
N ALA A 66 26.91 -15.69 10.74
CA ALA A 66 27.37 -14.57 11.57
C ALA A 66 28.81 -14.18 11.21
N ASP A 67 29.03 -13.84 9.95
CA ASP A 67 30.32 -13.50 9.36
C ASP A 67 30.41 -12.04 8.85
N GLY A 68 29.31 -11.27 8.98
CA GLY A 68 29.20 -9.89 8.52
C GLY A 68 28.56 -9.72 7.15
N GLN A 69 28.14 -10.79 6.47
CA GLN A 69 27.37 -10.75 5.23
C GLN A 69 25.86 -10.96 5.48
N SER A 70 25.04 -10.62 4.48
CA SER A 70 23.60 -10.91 4.51
C SER A 70 23.38 -12.37 4.10
N HIS A 71 22.61 -13.10 4.90
CA HIS A 71 22.25 -14.49 4.64
C HIS A 71 20.75 -14.69 4.70
N THR A 72 20.26 -15.62 3.89
CA THR A 72 18.86 -16.06 3.90
C THR A 72 18.77 -17.42 4.58
N VAL A 73 18.05 -17.47 5.71
CA VAL A 73 17.83 -18.69 6.50
C VAL A 73 16.39 -19.15 6.36
N ILE A 74 16.19 -20.44 6.11
CA ILE A 74 14.89 -21.09 6.16
C ILE A 74 14.94 -22.21 7.18
N VAL A 75 14.06 -22.13 8.18
CA VAL A 75 13.81 -23.21 9.14
C VAL A 75 12.46 -23.82 8.84
N ARG A 76 12.45 -25.10 8.47
CA ARG A 76 11.23 -25.87 8.21
C ARG A 76 10.93 -26.76 9.39
N LEU A 77 9.76 -26.58 9.98
CA LEU A 77 9.14 -27.48 10.95
C LEU A 77 8.10 -28.32 10.21
N SER A 78 8.23 -29.64 10.19
CA SER A 78 7.31 -30.55 9.51
C SER A 78 6.85 -31.67 10.44
N GLY A 79 5.66 -32.20 10.18
CA GLY A 79 5.06 -33.25 11.01
C GLY A 79 4.32 -32.72 12.24
N LEU A 80 3.77 -31.50 12.19
CA LEU A 80 2.98 -30.91 13.30
C LEU A 80 1.64 -31.62 13.56
N ARG A 81 1.14 -32.43 12.61
CA ARG A 81 -0.11 -33.22 12.76
C ARG A 81 0.11 -34.73 12.78
N GLY A 82 1.35 -35.21 12.78
CA GLY A 82 1.68 -36.64 12.72
C GLY A 82 2.72 -37.05 13.76
N ASP A 83 2.93 -38.35 13.94
CA ASP A 83 3.69 -38.95 15.05
C ASP A 83 5.19 -38.57 15.16
N MET A 84 5.75 -37.83 14.19
CA MET A 84 7.18 -37.48 14.18
C MET A 84 7.43 -36.06 13.69
N LEU A 85 7.78 -35.16 14.61
CA LEU A 85 8.23 -33.82 14.30
C LEU A 85 9.67 -33.86 13.71
N SER A 86 9.91 -33.07 12.66
CA SER A 86 11.23 -32.84 12.10
C SER A 86 11.52 -31.36 11.88
N VAL A 87 12.80 -30.99 12.03
CA VAL A 87 13.30 -29.62 11.81
C VAL A 87 14.45 -29.66 10.82
N GLU A 88 14.35 -28.88 9.74
CA GLU A 88 15.38 -28.75 8.70
C GLU A 88 15.88 -27.31 8.63
N LEU A 89 17.20 -27.12 8.49
CA LEU A 89 17.85 -25.83 8.32
C LEU A 89 18.39 -25.69 6.90
N TYR A 90 18.00 -24.61 6.24
CA TYR A 90 18.59 -24.17 4.98
C TYR A 90 19.22 -22.79 5.15
N VAL A 91 20.40 -22.61 4.57
CA VAL A 91 21.12 -21.32 4.52
C VAL A 91 21.53 -21.09 3.07
N ASP A 92 21.21 -19.92 2.52
CA ASP A 92 21.51 -19.50 1.15
C ASP A 92 21.23 -20.61 0.13
N CYS A 93 20.00 -21.11 0.20
CA CYS A 93 19.45 -22.12 -0.70
C CYS A 93 20.08 -23.53 -0.58
N LYS A 94 20.82 -23.83 0.48
CA LYS A 94 21.42 -25.16 0.73
C LYS A 94 20.98 -25.73 2.06
N GLN A 95 20.63 -27.01 2.08
CA GLN A 95 20.33 -27.73 3.32
C GLN A 95 21.62 -27.93 4.11
N MET A 96 21.67 -27.42 5.33
CA MET A 96 22.85 -27.47 6.19
C MET A 96 22.76 -28.58 7.23
N ASP A 97 21.59 -28.74 7.84
CA ASP A 97 21.36 -29.76 8.86
C ASP A 97 19.87 -30.12 8.98
N SER A 98 19.57 -31.27 9.58
CA SER A 98 18.21 -31.74 9.82
C SER A 98 18.14 -32.64 11.04
N SER A 99 17.07 -32.54 11.82
CA SER A 99 16.79 -33.41 12.95
C SER A 99 15.39 -34.00 12.81
N VAL A 100 15.29 -35.33 12.88
CA VAL A 100 14.05 -36.10 12.67
C VAL A 100 13.72 -36.91 13.92
N GLY A 101 12.44 -37.17 14.18
CA GLY A 101 11.99 -37.95 15.33
C GLY A 101 12.03 -37.15 16.64
N LEU A 102 11.69 -35.87 16.55
CA LEU A 102 11.62 -34.96 17.69
C LEU A 102 10.29 -35.14 18.45
N PRO A 103 10.27 -34.85 19.76
CA PRO A 103 9.04 -34.86 20.54
C PRO A 103 7.98 -33.90 19.97
N GLU A 104 6.70 -34.21 20.22
CA GLU A 104 5.58 -33.37 19.79
C GLU A 104 5.61 -31.98 20.45
N LEU A 105 5.18 -30.99 19.69
CA LEU A 105 5.09 -29.58 20.10
C LEU A 105 3.76 -29.37 20.83
N SER A 106 3.78 -28.70 21.97
CA SER A 106 2.58 -28.45 22.78
C SER A 106 1.56 -27.62 22.00
N GLU A 107 0.30 -28.02 22.03
CA GLU A 107 -0.79 -27.18 21.54
C GLU A 107 -0.94 -25.95 22.45
N ILE A 108 -1.15 -24.79 21.81
CA ILE A 108 -1.48 -23.55 22.52
C ILE A 108 -2.98 -23.60 22.84
N PRO A 109 -3.39 -23.51 24.12
CA PRO A 109 -4.80 -23.45 24.49
C PRO A 109 -5.49 -22.24 23.86
N LEU A 110 -6.73 -22.39 23.37
CA LEU A 110 -7.48 -21.30 22.74
C LEU A 110 -7.59 -20.04 23.62
N ALA A 111 -7.66 -20.20 24.95
CA ALA A 111 -7.71 -19.11 25.90
C ALA A 111 -6.39 -18.33 26.08
N GLU A 112 -5.28 -18.85 25.55
CA GLU A 112 -3.95 -18.23 25.63
C GLU A 112 -3.51 -17.61 24.30
N VAL A 113 -4.22 -17.88 23.20
CA VAL A 113 -3.86 -17.40 21.84
C VAL A 113 -3.78 -15.88 21.78
N GLU A 114 -4.75 -15.17 22.38
CA GLU A 114 -4.79 -13.70 22.46
C GLU A 114 -3.65 -13.12 23.32
N SER A 115 -3.04 -13.94 24.19
CA SER A 115 -1.92 -13.53 25.03
C SER A 115 -0.55 -13.87 24.46
N ILE A 116 -0.45 -14.28 23.19
CA ILE A 116 0.83 -14.59 22.54
C ILE A 116 1.40 -13.37 21.82
N GLU A 117 2.65 -13.07 22.13
CA GLU A 117 3.44 -12.02 21.51
C GLU A 117 4.48 -12.64 20.55
N VAL A 118 4.59 -12.08 19.34
CA VAL A 118 5.66 -12.39 18.39
C VAL A 118 6.84 -11.46 18.63
N ARG A 119 8.00 -12.02 18.96
CA ARG A 119 9.25 -11.24 19.12
C ARG A 119 10.24 -11.53 18.02
N THR A 120 10.80 -10.48 17.45
CA THR A 120 11.79 -10.55 16.36
C THR A 120 13.16 -10.04 16.81
N GLY A 121 14.21 -10.42 16.07
CA GLY A 121 15.58 -9.97 16.34
C GLY A 121 15.88 -8.52 15.98
N GLN A 122 14.93 -7.80 15.36
CA GLN A 122 15.19 -6.53 14.66
C GLN A 122 15.82 -5.46 15.57
N LYS A 123 15.18 -5.15 16.72
CA LYS A 123 15.71 -4.17 17.70
C LYS A 123 17.08 -4.59 18.26
N ALA A 124 17.31 -5.89 18.49
CA ALA A 124 18.58 -6.39 19.01
C ALA A 124 19.70 -6.33 17.96
N TYR A 125 19.38 -6.59 16.69
CA TYR A 125 20.36 -6.62 15.60
C TYR A 125 20.79 -5.20 15.23
N GLN A 126 19.86 -4.24 15.20
CA GLN A 126 20.16 -2.81 14.99
C GLN A 126 21.17 -2.29 16.02
N ARG A 127 21.01 -2.61 17.31
CA ARG A 127 21.96 -2.23 18.37
C ARG A 127 23.38 -2.79 18.16
N MET A 128 23.51 -3.88 17.42
CA MET A 128 24.79 -4.53 17.12
C MET A 128 25.36 -4.15 15.76
N GLN A 129 24.81 -3.15 15.04
CA GLN A 129 25.17 -2.83 13.65
C GLN A 129 24.85 -3.97 12.66
N GLY A 130 23.89 -4.84 13.00
CA GLY A 130 23.25 -5.78 12.09
C GLY A 130 21.83 -5.30 11.73
N PHE A 131 21.15 -6.02 10.86
CA PHE A 131 19.75 -5.76 10.54
C PHE A 131 19.04 -7.03 10.09
N VAL A 132 17.72 -7.05 10.26
CA VAL A 132 16.83 -8.04 9.63
C VAL A 132 16.20 -7.34 8.43
N GLU A 133 16.42 -7.87 7.23
CA GLU A 133 15.92 -7.31 5.98
C GLU A 133 14.49 -7.78 5.70
N SER A 134 14.24 -9.08 5.91
CA SER A 134 12.89 -9.63 5.80
C SER A 134 12.71 -10.79 6.78
N MET A 135 11.48 -10.98 7.23
CA MET A 135 11.06 -12.13 8.03
C MET A 135 9.63 -12.50 7.64
N LYS A 136 9.42 -13.76 7.28
CA LYS A 136 8.14 -14.30 6.83
C LYS A 136 7.89 -15.63 7.54
N LEU A 137 6.74 -15.73 8.20
CA LEU A 137 6.21 -16.99 8.73
C LEU A 137 5.21 -17.55 7.72
N ILE A 138 5.47 -18.74 7.20
CA ILE A 138 4.65 -19.35 6.15
C ILE A 138 4.02 -20.63 6.70
N LEU A 139 2.70 -20.67 6.70
CA LEU A 139 1.91 -21.78 7.20
C LEU A 139 1.51 -22.69 6.03
N GLY A 140 2.15 -23.85 5.90
CA GLY A 140 1.90 -24.83 4.84
C GLY A 140 2.58 -24.50 3.51
N GLY A 141 2.26 -25.29 2.47
CA GLY A 141 2.92 -25.20 1.16
C GLY A 141 4.22 -25.98 1.07
N SER A 142 4.89 -25.88 -0.07
CA SER A 142 6.08 -26.66 -0.38
C SER A 142 7.36 -25.83 -0.43
N MET A 143 8.49 -26.50 -0.22
CA MET A 143 9.81 -25.85 -0.15
C MET A 143 10.16 -25.08 -1.43
N SER A 144 9.64 -25.48 -2.59
CA SER A 144 9.82 -24.75 -3.85
C SER A 144 9.07 -23.41 -3.88
N ARG A 145 7.85 -23.36 -3.33
CA ARG A 145 7.08 -22.11 -3.21
C ARG A 145 7.72 -21.17 -2.19
N VAL A 146 8.20 -21.71 -1.06
CA VAL A 146 8.95 -20.93 -0.05
C VAL A 146 10.28 -20.42 -0.63
N GLY A 147 10.96 -21.25 -1.43
CA GLY A 147 12.17 -20.87 -2.17
C GLY A 147 11.97 -19.73 -3.16
N ALA A 148 10.84 -19.73 -3.88
CA ALA A 148 10.50 -18.65 -4.82
C ALA A 148 10.32 -17.29 -4.12
N LEU A 149 9.89 -17.27 -2.85
CA LEU A 149 9.76 -16.05 -2.06
C LEU A 149 11.10 -15.48 -1.57
N SER A 150 12.20 -16.21 -1.74
CA SER A 150 13.54 -15.85 -1.28
C SER A 150 14.61 -15.95 -2.37
N GLU A 151 14.18 -15.90 -3.65
CA GLU A 151 15.02 -16.07 -4.85
C GLU A 151 15.93 -17.31 -4.84
N CYS A 152 15.54 -18.35 -4.09
CA CYS A 152 16.30 -19.57 -3.94
C CYS A 152 15.84 -20.65 -4.94
N PRO A 153 16.71 -21.14 -5.83
CA PRO A 153 16.38 -22.20 -6.77
C PRO A 153 16.44 -23.57 -6.06
N PHE A 154 15.56 -23.80 -5.08
CA PHE A 154 15.37 -25.16 -4.57
C PHE A 154 14.71 -25.99 -5.68
N GLN A 155 15.41 -27.03 -6.15
CA GLN A 155 14.78 -28.06 -6.97
C GLN A 155 13.73 -28.75 -6.09
N GLY A 156 12.49 -28.28 -6.18
CA GLY A 156 11.37 -28.95 -5.58
C GLY A 156 11.25 -30.34 -6.19
N ASP A 157 11.56 -31.35 -5.37
CA ASP A 157 10.85 -32.61 -5.39
C ASP A 157 9.48 -32.36 -4.75
N GLU A 158 8.65 -31.56 -5.44
CA GLU A 158 7.23 -31.77 -5.44
C GLU A 158 6.84 -32.17 -6.85
N SER A 159 6.32 -33.37 -6.95
CA SER A 159 5.28 -33.71 -7.90
C SER A 159 4.15 -32.69 -7.79
N ILE A 160 4.28 -31.62 -8.57
CA ILE A 160 3.14 -31.08 -9.27
C ILE A 160 2.57 -32.21 -10.13
N HIS A 161 1.45 -32.72 -9.67
CA HIS A 161 0.25 -32.96 -10.45
C HIS A 161 -0.80 -32.06 -9.78
N SER A 162 -1.19 -30.87 -10.27
CA SER A 162 -1.44 -30.33 -11.62
C SER A 162 -1.14 -28.81 -11.58
N ALA A 163 -0.21 -28.17 -12.26
CA ALA A 163 0.23 -28.17 -13.66
C ALA A 163 1.55 -28.91 -13.92
N GLY A 164 1.51 -30.19 -13.59
CA GLY A 164 2.40 -31.23 -14.08
C GLY A 164 1.59 -32.48 -14.42
N GLU A 165 0.24 -32.42 -14.37
CA GLU A 165 -0.75 -33.49 -14.59
C GLU A 165 -1.28 -33.58 -16.02
N GLN A 166 -0.47 -33.11 -16.98
CA GLN A 166 -0.53 -33.59 -18.37
C GLN A 166 0.83 -34.15 -18.83
N THR A 167 1.90 -34.03 -18.02
CA THR A 167 3.26 -34.43 -18.44
C THR A 167 3.89 -35.52 -17.57
N LYS A 168 3.66 -35.58 -16.25
CA LYS A 168 4.02 -36.75 -15.42
C LYS A 168 2.98 -37.89 -15.49
N ALA A 169 1.73 -37.61 -15.88
CA ALA A 169 0.76 -38.62 -16.30
C ALA A 169 1.19 -39.21 -17.64
N LEU A 170 1.75 -38.38 -18.53
CA LEU A 170 2.31 -38.85 -19.79
C LEU A 170 3.57 -39.70 -19.58
N VAL A 171 4.50 -39.37 -18.67
CA VAL A 171 5.77 -40.12 -18.53
C VAL A 171 5.65 -41.35 -17.60
N THR A 172 4.80 -41.30 -16.57
CA THR A 172 4.55 -42.46 -15.69
C THR A 172 3.45 -43.37 -16.27
N GLN A 173 2.50 -42.85 -17.07
CA GLN A 173 1.78 -43.72 -18.02
C GLN A 173 2.68 -44.14 -19.18
N LEU A 174 3.64 -43.38 -19.71
CA LEU A 174 4.51 -43.91 -20.78
C LEU A 174 5.49 -44.96 -20.27
N THR A 175 5.93 -44.93 -19.01
CA THR A 175 6.78 -45.99 -18.45
C THR A 175 5.98 -47.17 -17.91
N LEU A 176 4.74 -46.99 -17.43
CA LEU A 176 3.84 -48.09 -17.10
C LEU A 176 3.15 -48.68 -18.34
N PHE A 177 2.85 -47.88 -19.38
CA PHE A 177 2.33 -48.29 -20.69
C PHE A 177 3.44 -48.86 -21.56
N ASN A 178 4.71 -48.42 -21.47
CA ASN A 178 5.82 -49.15 -22.07
C ASN A 178 6.15 -50.43 -21.31
N ARG A 179 5.91 -50.52 -19.99
CA ARG A 179 6.08 -51.75 -19.20
C ARG A 179 4.94 -52.76 -19.47
N ILE A 180 3.70 -52.27 -19.62
CA ILE A 180 2.52 -53.00 -20.06
C ILE A 180 2.60 -53.34 -21.56
N LEU A 181 3.22 -52.52 -22.42
CA LEU A 181 3.49 -52.86 -23.83
C LEU A 181 4.67 -53.81 -24.00
N THR A 182 5.64 -53.85 -23.08
CA THR A 182 6.63 -54.94 -23.04
C THR A 182 6.06 -56.23 -22.46
N GLU A 183 5.11 -56.17 -21.53
CA GLU A 183 4.38 -57.35 -21.02
C GLU A 183 3.31 -57.86 -22.01
N LEU A 184 2.62 -56.99 -22.77
CA LEU A 184 1.78 -57.36 -23.92
C LEU A 184 2.59 -57.81 -25.16
N ARG A 185 3.88 -57.47 -25.23
CA ARG A 185 4.79 -57.94 -26.29
C ARG A 185 5.45 -59.28 -25.95
N GLU A 186 5.40 -59.71 -24.70
CA GLU A 186 5.78 -61.06 -24.24
C GLU A 186 4.55 -62.00 -24.21
N ASP A 187 3.34 -61.55 -23.85
CA ASP A 187 2.13 -62.40 -23.91
C ASP A 187 1.62 -62.66 -25.35
N ILE A 188 1.93 -61.78 -26.31
CA ILE A 188 1.67 -62.01 -27.75
C ILE A 188 2.76 -62.88 -28.39
N ARG A 189 3.89 -63.14 -27.72
CA ARG A 189 4.92 -64.08 -28.19
C ARG A 189 4.68 -65.53 -27.80
N ASP A 190 3.85 -65.78 -26.79
CA ASP A 190 3.46 -67.15 -26.40
C ASP A 190 2.04 -67.57 -26.83
N GLN A 191 1.19 -66.66 -27.32
CA GLN A 191 -0.03 -67.01 -28.08
C GLN A 191 0.16 -67.11 -29.60
N VAL A 192 1.36 -67.44 -30.07
CA VAL A 192 1.59 -67.95 -31.45
C VAL A 192 2.35 -69.28 -31.43
N LYS A 193 2.25 -70.04 -30.34
CA LYS A 193 2.79 -71.41 -30.28
C LYS A 193 1.83 -72.55 -29.98
N GLU A 194 0.52 -72.30 -29.87
CA GLU A 194 -0.51 -73.35 -30.03
C GLU A 194 -1.82 -72.81 -30.60
N MET A 195 -1.82 -72.37 -31.87
CA MET A 195 -3.00 -72.60 -32.74
C MET A 195 -2.64 -72.61 -34.24
N SER A 196 -1.48 -73.16 -34.58
CA SER A 196 -1.09 -73.47 -35.97
C SER A 196 -1.26 -74.97 -36.32
N LEU A 197 -2.10 -75.70 -35.58
CA LEU A 197 -2.37 -77.12 -35.81
C LEU A 197 -3.84 -77.47 -36.06
N ILE A 198 -4.70 -76.53 -36.47
CA ILE A 198 -6.01 -76.85 -37.07
C ILE A 198 -6.36 -75.83 -38.18
N ARG A 199 -5.41 -75.53 -39.07
CA ARG A 199 -5.75 -74.88 -40.37
C ARG A 199 -5.06 -75.50 -41.58
N ASN A 200 -4.10 -76.42 -41.35
CA ASN A 200 -3.51 -77.27 -42.40
C ASN A 200 -4.07 -78.71 -42.40
N THR A 201 -5.32 -78.92 -41.97
CA THR A 201 -5.97 -80.24 -42.06
C THR A 201 -7.43 -80.19 -42.56
N ILE A 202 -7.88 -79.06 -43.10
CA ILE A 202 -9.15 -78.99 -43.85
C ILE A 202 -8.96 -78.06 -45.07
N MET A 203 -7.93 -78.34 -45.87
CA MET A 203 -7.78 -77.79 -47.23
C MET A 203 -7.23 -78.83 -48.22
N GLU A 204 -7.52 -80.11 -47.99
CA GLU A 204 -7.54 -81.13 -49.04
C GLU A 204 -8.64 -82.14 -48.73
N CYS A 205 -9.87 -81.86 -49.17
CA CYS A 205 -10.70 -82.80 -49.92
C CYS A 205 -12.08 -82.20 -50.25
N GLN A 206 -12.44 -82.33 -51.54
CA GLN A 206 -13.78 -82.18 -52.16
C GLN A 206 -14.23 -80.72 -52.39
N VAL A 207 -14.09 -80.12 -53.58
CA VAL A 207 -14.65 -80.48 -54.91
C VAL A 207 -16.17 -80.75 -54.86
N CYS A 208 -16.91 -79.74 -55.37
CA CYS A 208 -18.25 -79.69 -56.00
C CYS A 208 -18.97 -78.44 -55.47
N GLY A 209 -19.16 -77.33 -56.19
CA GLY A 209 -19.94 -77.17 -57.42
C GLY A 209 -21.12 -76.21 -57.14
N PHE A 210 -21.34 -75.25 -58.04
CA PHE A 210 -22.46 -74.27 -58.14
C PHE A 210 -22.27 -72.84 -57.60
N HIS A 211 -22.78 -71.91 -58.41
CA HIS A 211 -22.55 -70.46 -58.51
C HIS A 211 -23.70 -69.65 -57.87
N GLU A 212 -23.42 -68.37 -57.56
CA GLU A 212 -24.35 -67.22 -57.32
C GLU A 212 -24.97 -67.05 -55.91
N HIS A 213 -25.07 -65.85 -55.32
CA HIS A 213 -25.03 -64.45 -55.81
C HIS A 213 -23.97 -63.59 -55.10
N ARG A 214 -23.22 -62.77 -55.84
CA ARG A 214 -22.31 -61.73 -55.30
C ARG A 214 -23.03 -60.37 -55.21
N SER A 215 -22.97 -59.72 -54.04
CA SER A 215 -23.33 -58.30 -53.87
C SER A 215 -22.43 -57.43 -54.74
N ARG A 216 -23.01 -56.41 -55.40
CA ARG A 216 -22.29 -55.55 -56.35
C ARG A 216 -21.44 -54.47 -55.67
N CYS A 217 -21.57 -54.32 -54.35
CA CYS A 217 -20.71 -53.47 -53.51
C CYS A 217 -19.55 -54.26 -52.86
N ASN A 218 -19.24 -55.49 -53.29
CA ASN A 218 -18.11 -56.26 -52.78
C ASN A 218 -17.28 -56.90 -53.92
N PRO A 219 -16.05 -56.41 -54.20
CA PRO A 219 -15.33 -55.35 -53.48
C PRO A 219 -15.98 -53.96 -53.63
N ASN A 220 -15.89 -53.09 -52.60
CA ASN A 220 -16.54 -51.78 -52.59
C ASN A 220 -15.95 -50.86 -53.69
N PRO A 221 -16.73 -50.46 -54.71
CA PRO A 221 -16.27 -49.61 -55.79
C PRO A 221 -16.26 -48.11 -55.45
N CYS A 222 -16.76 -47.71 -54.28
CA CYS A 222 -16.79 -46.32 -53.83
C CYS A 222 -15.50 -45.89 -53.13
N PHE A 223 -15.24 -44.58 -53.09
CA PHE A 223 -14.09 -44.01 -52.40
C PHE A 223 -14.09 -44.40 -50.91
N SER A 224 -12.91 -44.56 -50.31
CA SER A 224 -12.79 -45.00 -48.91
C SER A 224 -13.52 -44.03 -47.96
N GLY A 225 -14.52 -44.54 -47.22
CA GLY A 225 -15.38 -43.73 -46.36
C GLY A 225 -16.68 -43.24 -47.00
N VAL A 226 -16.96 -43.60 -48.25
CA VAL A 226 -18.24 -43.32 -48.95
C VAL A 226 -19.14 -44.55 -48.95
N ASP A 227 -20.41 -44.36 -48.60
CA ASP A 227 -21.41 -45.43 -48.59
C ASP A 227 -21.74 -45.93 -50.00
N CYS A 228 -21.71 -47.25 -50.20
CA CYS A 228 -22.11 -47.91 -51.45
C CYS A 228 -23.53 -48.44 -51.34
N MET A 229 -24.41 -48.00 -52.23
CA MET A 229 -25.81 -48.43 -52.31
C MET A 229 -26.03 -49.25 -53.59
N GLU A 230 -26.64 -50.43 -53.49
CA GLU A 230 -26.98 -51.25 -54.66
C GLU A 230 -28.15 -50.64 -55.45
N THR A 231 -28.07 -50.67 -56.78
CA THR A 231 -29.11 -50.14 -57.67
C THR A 231 -29.46 -51.15 -58.76
N TYR A 232 -30.67 -51.03 -59.31
CA TYR A 232 -31.16 -51.92 -60.37
C TYR A 232 -30.72 -51.46 -61.79
N GLU A 233 -30.17 -50.25 -61.91
CA GLU A 233 -29.67 -49.68 -63.16
C GLU A 233 -28.16 -49.89 -63.31
N TYR A 234 -27.70 -50.20 -64.52
CA TYR A 234 -26.27 -50.43 -64.81
C TYR A 234 -25.44 -49.18 -64.45
N PRO A 235 -24.33 -49.27 -63.67
CA PRO A 235 -23.51 -50.45 -63.34
C PRO A 235 -23.96 -51.28 -62.10
N GLY A 236 -25.07 -50.94 -61.46
CA GLY A 236 -25.69 -51.73 -60.37
C GLY A 236 -25.26 -51.32 -58.96
N TYR A 237 -24.58 -50.19 -58.83
CA TYR A 237 -24.24 -49.55 -57.57
C TYR A 237 -24.26 -48.03 -57.76
N ARG A 238 -24.49 -47.28 -56.68
CA ARG A 238 -24.30 -45.82 -56.61
C ARG A 238 -23.53 -45.48 -55.33
N CYS A 239 -22.58 -44.57 -55.46
CA CYS A 239 -21.83 -44.07 -54.31
C CYS A 239 -22.53 -42.85 -53.72
N GLY A 240 -22.45 -42.71 -52.40
CA GLY A 240 -22.84 -41.50 -51.70
C GLY A 240 -21.96 -40.28 -52.04
N PRO A 241 -22.25 -39.11 -51.46
CA PRO A 241 -21.38 -37.94 -51.60
C PRO A 241 -19.98 -38.22 -51.02
N CYS A 242 -18.98 -37.46 -51.49
CA CYS A 242 -17.64 -37.53 -50.93
C CYS A 242 -17.62 -37.11 -49.44
N PRO A 243 -16.67 -37.62 -48.64
CA PRO A 243 -16.54 -37.20 -47.25
C PRO A 243 -16.27 -35.69 -47.13
N PRO A 244 -16.63 -35.05 -45.99
CA PRO A 244 -16.37 -33.62 -45.78
C PRO A 244 -14.90 -33.24 -46.06
N GLY A 245 -14.69 -32.11 -46.77
CA GLY A 245 -13.36 -31.66 -47.20
C GLY A 245 -12.89 -32.22 -48.55
N LEU A 246 -13.67 -33.13 -49.15
CA LEU A 246 -13.38 -33.69 -50.47
C LEU A 246 -14.55 -33.43 -51.44
N GLU A 247 -14.23 -33.17 -52.71
CA GLU A 247 -15.20 -32.97 -53.78
C GLU A 247 -15.04 -34.05 -54.86
N GLY A 248 -16.16 -34.51 -55.43
CA GLY A 248 -16.15 -35.51 -56.49
C GLY A 248 -17.46 -36.27 -56.64
N ASN A 249 -17.41 -37.36 -57.38
CA ASN A 249 -18.59 -38.15 -57.76
C ASN A 249 -18.85 -39.37 -56.85
N GLY A 250 -18.20 -39.43 -55.68
CA GLY A 250 -18.30 -40.54 -54.73
C GLY A 250 -17.47 -41.79 -55.07
N THR A 251 -17.04 -41.94 -56.33
CA THR A 251 -16.05 -42.97 -56.74
C THR A 251 -14.63 -42.41 -56.78
N HIS A 252 -14.48 -41.15 -57.19
CA HIS A 252 -13.25 -40.38 -57.16
C HIS A 252 -13.52 -39.11 -56.38
N CYS A 253 -12.86 -38.96 -55.24
CA CYS A 253 -12.93 -37.77 -54.39
C CYS A 253 -11.54 -37.12 -54.35
N ALA A 254 -11.48 -35.82 -54.61
CA ALA A 254 -10.28 -34.99 -54.56
C ALA A 254 -10.40 -33.96 -53.43
N ASP A 255 -9.28 -33.52 -52.91
CA ASP A 255 -9.21 -32.54 -51.83
C ASP A 255 -9.69 -31.15 -52.26
N ILE A 256 -10.46 -30.48 -51.41
CA ILE A 256 -10.88 -29.10 -51.62
C ILE A 256 -9.81 -28.19 -51.03
N ASP A 257 -9.24 -27.29 -51.84
CA ASP A 257 -8.33 -26.28 -51.31
C ASP A 257 -9.12 -25.15 -50.64
N GLU A 258 -9.39 -25.28 -49.34
CA GLU A 258 -10.16 -24.25 -48.61
C GLU A 258 -9.39 -22.93 -48.47
N CYS A 259 -8.05 -22.97 -48.55
CA CYS A 259 -7.22 -21.77 -48.51
C CYS A 259 -7.42 -20.90 -49.75
N ALA A 260 -7.41 -21.50 -50.94
CA ALA A 260 -7.64 -20.78 -52.19
C ALA A 260 -9.09 -20.29 -52.32
N TYR A 261 -10.04 -21.01 -51.73
CA TYR A 261 -11.47 -20.76 -51.92
C TYR A 261 -12.10 -19.78 -50.90
N ALA A 262 -11.72 -19.87 -49.62
CA ALA A 262 -12.39 -19.12 -48.53
C ALA A 262 -11.51 -18.07 -47.83
N ASN A 263 -10.17 -18.11 -48.00
CA ASN A 263 -9.20 -17.29 -47.25
C ASN A 263 -9.54 -17.17 -45.75
N PRO A 264 -9.53 -18.30 -45.01
CA PRO A 264 -10.01 -18.35 -43.62
C PRO A 264 -9.06 -17.70 -42.60
N CYS A 265 -7.79 -17.46 -42.95
CA CYS A 265 -6.78 -16.96 -42.03
C CYS A 265 -6.70 -15.42 -42.00
N PHE A 266 -6.18 -14.87 -40.90
CA PHE A 266 -6.03 -13.42 -40.72
C PHE A 266 -5.02 -12.84 -41.73
N PRO A 267 -5.23 -11.62 -42.29
CA PRO A 267 -4.28 -10.99 -43.20
C PRO A 267 -2.87 -10.90 -42.59
N GLY A 268 -1.90 -11.59 -43.18
CA GLY A 268 -0.52 -11.72 -42.66
C GLY A 268 -0.21 -13.08 -42.02
N SER A 269 -1.22 -13.90 -41.72
CA SER A 269 -1.06 -15.31 -41.31
C SER A 269 -1.16 -16.23 -42.52
N LYS A 270 -0.31 -17.25 -42.59
CA LYS A 270 -0.30 -18.19 -43.72
C LYS A 270 -1.39 -19.25 -43.57
N CYS A 271 -2.12 -19.51 -44.65
CA CYS A 271 -3.06 -20.64 -44.73
C CYS A 271 -2.35 -21.88 -45.31
N ILE A 272 -2.58 -23.04 -44.69
CA ILE A 272 -2.03 -24.33 -45.14
C ILE A 272 -3.21 -25.28 -45.44
N ASN A 273 -3.33 -25.66 -46.70
CA ASN A 273 -4.29 -26.68 -47.13
C ASN A 273 -3.82 -28.08 -46.69
N THR A 274 -4.74 -28.93 -46.22
CA THR A 274 -4.49 -30.28 -45.73
C THR A 274 -5.47 -31.26 -46.36
N ALA A 275 -5.09 -32.52 -46.57
CA ALA A 275 -6.02 -33.52 -47.11
C ALA A 275 -6.41 -34.52 -46.02
N PRO A 276 -7.57 -34.38 -45.33
CA PRO A 276 -8.66 -33.39 -45.56
C PRO A 276 -8.60 -32.12 -44.67
N GLY A 277 -9.04 -30.97 -45.21
CA GLY A 277 -9.30 -29.71 -44.49
C GLY A 277 -8.23 -28.61 -44.62
N PHE A 278 -8.22 -27.63 -43.72
CA PHE A 278 -7.19 -26.58 -43.68
C PHE A 278 -6.74 -26.27 -42.25
N ARG A 279 -5.57 -25.61 -42.14
CA ARG A 279 -5.12 -24.97 -40.91
C ARG A 279 -4.50 -23.61 -41.17
N CYS A 280 -4.76 -22.67 -40.28
CA CYS A 280 -4.08 -21.38 -40.22
C CYS A 280 -2.86 -21.45 -39.32
N GLU A 281 -1.79 -20.76 -39.72
CA GLU A 281 -0.69 -20.46 -38.81
C GLU A 281 -1.13 -19.48 -37.70
N PRO A 282 -0.38 -19.39 -36.58
CA PRO A 282 -0.66 -18.43 -35.51
C PRO A 282 -0.70 -16.97 -36.01
N CYS A 283 -1.32 -16.10 -35.22
CA CYS A 283 -1.36 -14.67 -35.51
C CYS A 283 0.05 -14.09 -35.71
N PRO A 284 0.20 -13.04 -36.53
CA PRO A 284 1.48 -12.38 -36.74
C PRO A 284 2.04 -11.83 -35.42
N ARG A 285 3.35 -11.54 -35.39
CA ARG A 285 3.96 -10.86 -34.23
C ARG A 285 3.24 -9.53 -33.95
N GLY A 286 3.04 -9.21 -32.67
CA GLY A 286 2.25 -8.05 -32.23
C GLY A 286 0.74 -8.29 -32.16
N TYR A 287 0.27 -9.49 -32.50
CA TYR A 287 -1.15 -9.83 -32.41
C TYR A 287 -1.38 -11.13 -31.62
N ARG A 288 -2.47 -11.19 -30.87
CA ARG A 288 -2.93 -12.37 -30.15
C ARG A 288 -4.25 -12.87 -30.73
N GLY A 289 -4.40 -14.18 -30.82
CA GLY A 289 -5.62 -14.81 -31.30
C GLY A 289 -5.48 -16.31 -31.43
N ASN A 290 -6.62 -16.99 -31.56
CA ASN A 290 -6.66 -18.44 -31.65
C ASN A 290 -6.33 -18.90 -33.07
N THR A 291 -5.68 -20.07 -33.18
CA THR A 291 -5.49 -20.74 -34.47
C THR A 291 -6.78 -21.41 -34.92
N VAL A 292 -7.08 -21.33 -36.22
CA VAL A 292 -8.28 -21.93 -36.80
C VAL A 292 -7.88 -23.10 -37.70
N SER A 293 -8.55 -24.24 -37.52
CA SER A 293 -8.45 -25.41 -38.37
C SER A 293 -9.79 -26.09 -38.49
N GLY A 294 -10.09 -26.67 -39.65
CA GLY A 294 -11.35 -27.36 -39.87
C GLY A 294 -11.40 -28.02 -41.24
N VAL A 295 -12.52 -28.67 -41.53
CA VAL A 295 -12.68 -29.47 -42.75
C VAL A 295 -13.89 -28.97 -43.54
N GLY A 296 -13.70 -28.68 -44.82
CA GLY A 296 -14.76 -28.26 -45.73
C GLY A 296 -14.86 -26.74 -45.93
N ALA A 297 -15.22 -26.36 -47.16
CA ALA A 297 -15.27 -24.96 -47.60
C ALA A 297 -16.28 -24.08 -46.85
N ASP A 298 -17.41 -24.64 -46.42
CA ASP A 298 -18.44 -23.90 -45.68
C ASP A 298 -17.96 -23.53 -44.27
N TYR A 299 -17.25 -24.45 -43.62
CA TYR A 299 -16.64 -24.20 -42.31
C TYR A 299 -15.53 -23.15 -42.40
N ALA A 300 -14.69 -23.21 -43.44
CA ALA A 300 -13.65 -22.22 -43.69
C ALA A 300 -14.22 -20.80 -43.94
N ARG A 301 -15.41 -20.69 -44.54
CA ARG A 301 -16.06 -19.38 -44.75
C ARG A 301 -16.66 -18.81 -43.47
N ALA A 302 -17.23 -19.66 -42.62
CA ALA A 302 -17.90 -19.24 -41.38
C ALA A 302 -16.91 -18.97 -40.23
N SER A 303 -15.82 -19.73 -40.16
CA SER A 303 -14.85 -19.67 -39.06
C SER A 303 -13.56 -19.00 -39.53
N LYS A 304 -13.55 -17.66 -39.54
CA LYS A 304 -12.33 -16.89 -39.87
C LYS A 304 -11.46 -16.67 -38.64
N GLN A 305 -10.14 -16.69 -38.82
CA GLN A 305 -9.18 -16.35 -37.78
C GLN A 305 -9.27 -14.85 -37.43
N VAL A 306 -9.45 -14.57 -36.15
CA VAL A 306 -9.48 -13.21 -35.59
C VAL A 306 -8.23 -13.02 -34.75
N CYS A 307 -7.46 -11.99 -35.08
CA CYS A 307 -6.27 -11.57 -34.34
C CYS A 307 -6.52 -10.15 -33.83
N THR A 308 -6.36 -9.96 -32.53
CA THR A 308 -6.41 -8.64 -31.87
C THR A 308 -5.01 -8.16 -31.61
N ASP A 309 -4.84 -6.84 -31.66
CA ASP A 309 -3.58 -6.18 -31.33
C ASP A 309 -3.15 -6.51 -29.90
N ILE A 310 -1.85 -6.66 -29.67
CA ILE A 310 -1.28 -6.77 -28.32
C ILE A 310 -0.90 -5.36 -27.91
N ASP A 311 -1.51 -4.85 -26.85
CA ASP A 311 -1.06 -3.60 -26.27
C ASP A 311 0.21 -3.84 -25.45
N GLU A 312 1.36 -3.63 -26.08
CA GLU A 312 2.65 -3.84 -25.41
C GLU A 312 2.93 -2.77 -24.35
N CYS A 313 2.26 -1.61 -24.38
CA CYS A 313 2.44 -0.58 -23.34
C CYS A 313 1.81 -0.99 -22.00
N ASN A 314 0.79 -1.85 -22.04
CA ASN A 314 0.06 -2.36 -20.88
C ASN A 314 0.53 -3.74 -20.40
N ASP A 315 1.81 -4.08 -20.66
CA ASP A 315 2.41 -5.37 -20.31
C ASP A 315 3.02 -5.42 -18.88
N GLY A 316 2.91 -4.32 -18.12
CA GLY A 316 3.52 -4.15 -16.79
C GLY A 316 5.00 -3.74 -16.82
N ASN A 317 5.59 -3.57 -18.00
CA ASN A 317 6.99 -3.15 -18.19
C ASN A 317 7.12 -2.03 -19.25
N ASN A 318 6.03 -1.27 -19.48
CA ASN A 318 5.96 -0.15 -20.42
C ASN A 318 6.44 -0.52 -21.85
N GLY A 319 6.16 -1.76 -22.29
CA GLY A 319 6.65 -2.29 -23.56
C GLY A 319 8.17 -2.42 -23.66
N GLY A 320 8.91 -2.29 -22.55
CA GLY A 320 10.37 -2.19 -22.55
C GLY A 320 10.91 -0.83 -23.03
N CYS A 321 10.04 0.19 -23.10
CA CYS A 321 10.48 1.58 -23.09
C CYS A 321 11.11 1.92 -21.72
N ASP A 322 11.85 3.03 -21.64
CA ASP A 322 12.31 3.52 -20.35
C ASP A 322 11.08 3.75 -19.42
N PRO A 323 11.13 3.36 -18.14
CA PRO A 323 9.98 3.48 -17.22
C PRO A 323 9.40 4.89 -17.16
N ASN A 324 10.24 5.92 -17.29
CA ASN A 324 9.85 7.32 -17.24
C ASN A 324 9.68 7.93 -18.64
N SER A 325 9.36 7.10 -19.63
CA SER A 325 9.05 7.54 -21.00
C SER A 325 7.67 7.13 -21.46
N ILE A 326 7.09 7.92 -22.36
CA ILE A 326 5.71 7.71 -22.84
C ILE A 326 5.70 6.56 -23.85
N CYS A 327 5.05 5.44 -23.56
CA CYS A 327 4.79 4.39 -24.55
C CYS A 327 3.49 4.71 -25.30
N THR A 328 3.49 4.57 -26.63
CA THR A 328 2.28 4.69 -27.44
C THR A 328 2.07 3.40 -28.23
N ASN A 329 0.96 2.70 -27.95
CA ASN A 329 0.60 1.50 -28.68
C ASN A 329 0.19 1.83 -30.13
N THR A 330 0.55 0.98 -31.08
CA THR A 330 0.20 1.08 -32.50
C THR A 330 -0.25 -0.28 -33.03
N LEU A 331 -0.96 -0.34 -34.14
CA LEU A 331 -1.45 -1.63 -34.65
C LEU A 331 -0.28 -2.56 -35.04
N GLY A 332 -0.07 -3.61 -34.26
CA GLY A 332 0.92 -4.66 -34.39
C GLY A 332 2.30 -4.34 -33.80
N SER A 333 2.44 -3.24 -33.05
CA SER A 333 3.71 -2.79 -32.45
C SER A 333 3.47 -1.60 -31.51
N TYR A 334 4.48 -1.17 -30.76
CA TYR A 334 4.46 0.07 -29.97
C TYR A 334 5.60 1.01 -30.38
N LYS A 335 5.52 2.27 -29.94
CA LYS A 335 6.61 3.26 -30.07
C LYS A 335 6.89 3.91 -28.71
N CYS A 336 8.17 4.05 -28.39
CA CYS A 336 8.62 4.84 -27.23
C CYS A 336 8.73 6.32 -27.65
N GLY A 337 8.05 7.18 -26.90
CA GLY A 337 7.99 8.62 -27.06
C GLY A 337 9.02 9.36 -26.20
N PRO A 338 8.87 10.68 -26.00
CA PRO A 338 9.75 11.44 -25.12
C PRO A 338 9.63 10.98 -23.66
N CYS A 339 10.55 11.44 -22.83
CA CYS A 339 10.43 11.30 -21.38
C CYS A 339 9.12 11.96 -20.90
N LYS A 340 8.52 11.40 -19.85
CA LYS A 340 7.37 11.99 -19.16
C LYS A 340 7.75 13.38 -18.60
N SER A 341 6.74 14.20 -18.30
CA SER A 341 6.94 15.50 -17.66
C SER A 341 7.82 15.37 -16.41
N GLY A 342 8.74 16.32 -16.19
CA GLY A 342 9.71 16.26 -15.09
C GLY A 342 10.98 15.43 -15.37
N PHE A 343 11.04 14.70 -16.48
CA PHE A 343 12.20 13.90 -16.87
C PHE A 343 12.84 14.40 -18.17
N VAL A 344 14.17 14.41 -18.21
CA VAL A 344 14.98 14.76 -19.39
C VAL A 344 15.87 13.60 -19.76
N GLY A 345 16.07 13.39 -21.06
CA GLY A 345 16.91 12.29 -21.54
C GLY A 345 16.38 11.66 -22.81
N ASN A 346 16.72 10.38 -22.98
CA ASN A 346 16.29 9.56 -24.11
C ASN A 346 16.36 8.07 -23.74
N GLN A 347 15.86 7.21 -24.60
CA GLN A 347 15.75 5.76 -24.37
C GLN A 347 17.09 5.03 -24.32
N THR A 348 18.19 5.69 -24.71
CA THR A 348 19.56 5.14 -24.64
C THR A 348 20.28 5.55 -23.36
N SER A 349 20.03 6.77 -22.89
CA SER A 349 20.58 7.36 -21.67
C SER A 349 19.75 7.06 -20.42
N GLY A 350 18.50 6.64 -20.62
CA GLY A 350 17.46 6.66 -19.62
C GLY A 350 16.83 8.05 -19.48
N CYS A 351 15.60 8.09 -18.98
CA CYS A 351 14.94 9.34 -18.60
C CYS A 351 15.28 9.64 -17.14
N VAL A 352 16.05 10.70 -16.90
CA VAL A 352 16.47 11.13 -15.56
C VAL A 352 15.64 12.33 -15.09
N PRO A 353 15.40 12.49 -13.78
CA PRO A 353 14.68 13.65 -13.27
C PRO A 353 15.41 14.95 -13.65
N GLN A 354 14.68 15.95 -14.15
CA GLN A 354 15.22 17.25 -14.55
C GLN A 354 15.74 18.04 -13.33
N LYS A 355 15.06 17.91 -12.20
CA LYS A 355 15.48 18.40 -10.89
C LYS A 355 15.61 17.19 -9.97
N SER A 356 16.64 17.14 -9.13
CA SER A 356 16.82 16.06 -8.17
C SER A 356 17.67 16.50 -7.00
N CYS A 357 17.23 16.18 -5.79
CA CYS A 357 17.99 16.39 -4.55
C CYS A 357 19.26 15.52 -4.45
N SER A 358 19.33 14.41 -5.20
CA SER A 358 20.41 13.42 -5.10
C SER A 358 21.70 13.84 -5.81
N ALA A 359 21.62 14.71 -6.81
CA ALA A 359 22.76 15.13 -7.60
C ALA A 359 22.96 16.66 -7.52
N PRO A 360 24.15 17.14 -7.08
CA PRO A 360 24.43 18.58 -6.96
C PRO A 360 24.15 19.43 -8.23
N PRO A 361 24.45 18.98 -9.47
CA PRO A 361 24.17 19.80 -10.66
C PRO A 361 22.68 19.86 -11.05
N SER A 362 21.82 19.03 -10.44
CA SER A 362 20.37 19.02 -10.65
C SER A 362 19.58 19.46 -9.42
N ASN A 363 20.27 19.80 -8.32
CA ASN A 363 19.63 20.33 -7.12
C ASN A 363 19.38 21.83 -7.33
N PRO A 364 18.12 22.30 -7.34
CA PRO A 364 17.79 23.71 -7.54
C PRO A 364 18.06 24.59 -6.30
N CYS A 365 18.24 24.00 -5.11
CA CYS A 365 18.31 24.72 -3.85
C CYS A 365 19.68 25.38 -3.60
N ASP A 366 19.68 26.38 -2.70
CA ASP A 366 20.90 27.02 -2.22
C ASP A 366 21.83 26.01 -1.52
N ILE A 367 23.13 26.32 -1.43
CA ILE A 367 24.08 25.48 -0.68
C ILE A 367 23.75 25.42 0.81
N ASN A 368 23.08 26.45 1.33
CA ASN A 368 22.56 26.52 2.69
C ASN A 368 21.07 26.17 2.77
N GLY A 369 20.47 25.65 1.70
CA GLY A 369 19.15 25.05 1.71
C GLY A 369 19.21 23.52 1.71
N PHE A 370 18.15 22.89 2.19
CA PHE A 370 17.87 21.47 1.94
C PHE A 370 16.72 21.32 0.95
N CYS A 371 16.75 20.20 0.25
CA CYS A 371 15.87 19.89 -0.86
C CYS A 371 14.83 18.88 -0.39
N VAL A 372 13.55 19.19 -0.56
CA VAL A 372 12.41 18.37 -0.14
C VAL A 372 11.67 17.89 -1.39
N PHE A 373 11.20 16.65 -1.34
CA PHE A 373 10.33 16.10 -2.37
C PHE A 373 8.90 16.24 -1.91
N GLU A 374 8.08 16.92 -2.70
CA GLU A 374 6.65 17.09 -2.45
C GLU A 374 5.86 15.89 -2.98
N ARG A 375 4.61 15.76 -2.52
CA ARG A 375 3.69 14.66 -2.89
C ARG A 375 3.39 14.64 -4.40
N ASN A 376 3.20 15.81 -4.99
CA ASN A 376 2.99 15.99 -6.43
C ASN A 376 4.26 15.71 -7.29
N GLY A 377 5.36 15.28 -6.67
CA GLY A 377 6.64 15.00 -7.34
C GLY A 377 7.47 16.23 -7.68
N GLU A 378 7.04 17.43 -7.28
CA GLU A 378 7.85 18.64 -7.35
C GLU A 378 8.94 18.66 -6.27
N ILE A 379 9.88 19.58 -6.46
CA ILE A 379 10.97 19.81 -5.52
C ILE A 379 10.82 21.20 -4.96
N SER A 380 10.63 21.27 -3.65
CA SER A 380 10.72 22.50 -2.88
C SER A 380 12.08 22.61 -2.20
N CYS A 381 12.42 23.83 -1.80
CA CYS A 381 13.67 24.13 -1.11
C CYS A 381 13.32 24.88 0.16
N ALA A 382 13.96 24.50 1.27
CA ALA A 382 13.85 25.19 2.54
C ALA A 382 15.26 25.53 3.05
N CYS A 383 15.43 26.69 3.68
CA CYS A 383 16.73 27.06 4.24
C CYS A 383 17.04 26.22 5.49
N ASN A 384 18.32 25.90 5.70
CA ASN A 384 18.75 25.20 6.91
C ASN A 384 18.64 26.13 8.13
N VAL A 385 18.48 25.55 9.33
CA VAL A 385 18.50 26.32 10.60
C VAL A 385 19.75 27.21 10.69
N GLY A 386 19.55 28.49 11.02
CA GLY A 386 20.58 29.54 10.95
C GLY A 386 20.61 30.30 9.63
N TRP A 387 19.67 30.00 8.72
CA TRP A 387 19.51 30.66 7.43
C TRP A 387 18.03 30.89 7.12
N ALA A 388 17.73 32.01 6.48
CA ALA A 388 16.39 32.39 6.03
C ALA A 388 16.38 32.76 4.54
N GLY A 389 15.21 32.65 3.91
CA GLY A 389 15.05 32.87 2.47
C GLY A 389 13.96 31.98 1.86
N ASN A 390 13.91 31.93 0.54
CA ASN A 390 12.96 31.09 -0.21
C ASN A 390 13.51 29.69 -0.54
N GLY A 391 14.58 29.27 0.15
CA GLY A 391 15.28 27.99 -0.07
C GLY A 391 16.17 27.92 -1.33
N ASN A 392 15.81 28.64 -2.40
CA ASN A 392 16.66 28.78 -3.59
C ASN A 392 17.77 29.82 -3.38
N VAL A 393 17.51 30.80 -2.52
CA VAL A 393 18.47 31.80 -2.05
C VAL A 393 18.32 31.86 -0.55
N CYS A 394 19.41 31.56 0.17
CA CYS A 394 19.43 31.58 1.63
C CYS A 394 20.48 32.57 2.14
N GLY A 395 20.09 33.39 3.10
CA GLY A 395 20.91 34.36 3.83
C GLY A 395 21.09 33.96 5.28
N GLN A 396 22.04 34.57 5.97
CA GLN A 396 22.24 34.33 7.39
C GLN A 396 21.04 34.85 8.18
N ASP A 397 20.58 34.04 9.13
CA ASP A 397 19.54 34.36 10.11
C ASP A 397 20.14 34.12 11.50
N THR A 398 20.33 35.21 12.26
CA THR A 398 21.12 35.19 13.50
C THR A 398 20.31 34.77 14.71
N ASP A 399 19.03 35.12 14.77
CA ASP A 399 18.13 34.90 15.90
C ASP A 399 17.05 33.84 15.63
N LEU A 400 17.03 33.26 14.43
CA LEU A 400 16.28 32.07 14.04
C LEU A 400 14.78 32.27 13.93
N ASP A 401 14.35 33.45 13.50
CA ASP A 401 12.94 33.80 13.35
C ASP A 401 12.40 33.66 11.92
N GLY A 402 13.27 33.27 10.97
CA GLY A 402 12.92 33.06 9.58
C GLY A 402 13.04 34.30 8.70
N TYR A 403 13.62 35.40 9.18
CA TYR A 403 14.02 36.54 8.36
C TYR A 403 15.55 36.71 8.31
N PRO A 404 16.12 37.02 7.14
CA PRO A 404 17.57 37.17 7.00
C PRO A 404 18.05 38.52 7.53
N ASP A 405 19.25 38.53 8.12
CA ASP A 405 19.97 39.73 8.60
C ASP A 405 20.07 40.85 7.55
N GLU A 406 20.11 40.49 6.27
CA GLU A 406 20.30 41.37 5.12
C GLU A 406 19.34 40.97 3.99
N PRO A 407 18.86 41.94 3.17
CA PRO A 407 17.87 41.65 2.14
C PRO A 407 18.44 40.77 1.03
N LEU A 408 17.68 39.75 0.62
CA LEU A 408 18.11 38.75 -0.36
C LEU A 408 17.52 39.00 -1.76
N PRO A 409 18.27 38.69 -2.84
CA PRO A 409 17.82 38.90 -4.22
C PRO A 409 16.90 37.78 -4.72
N CYS A 410 15.78 37.54 -4.04
CA CYS A 410 14.81 36.52 -4.41
C CYS A 410 13.94 37.00 -5.59
N ILE A 411 13.71 36.12 -6.56
CA ILE A 411 13.00 36.45 -7.82
C ILE A 411 11.49 36.53 -7.61
N ASP A 412 10.98 35.79 -6.65
CA ASP A 412 9.58 35.59 -6.27
C ASP A 412 9.05 36.64 -5.27
N ASN A 413 9.89 37.58 -4.83
CA ASN A 413 9.56 38.55 -3.77
C ASN A 413 9.05 37.89 -2.47
N ASN A 414 9.53 36.68 -2.14
CA ASN A 414 9.16 35.97 -0.93
C ASN A 414 9.38 36.85 0.33
N LYS A 415 8.44 36.81 1.29
CA LYS A 415 8.52 37.61 2.53
C LYS A 415 9.78 37.31 3.33
N HIS A 416 10.21 36.05 3.37
CA HIS A 416 11.42 35.58 4.06
C HIS A 416 12.72 35.99 3.35
N CYS A 417 12.65 36.82 2.31
CA CYS A 417 13.82 37.44 1.68
C CYS A 417 13.95 38.93 2.03
N LYS A 418 12.98 39.51 2.73
CA LYS A 418 13.06 40.86 3.28
C LYS A 418 14.05 40.87 4.44
N GLN A 419 14.69 42.02 4.65
CA GLN A 419 15.57 42.19 5.79
C GLN A 419 14.75 42.13 7.09
N ASP A 420 15.29 41.40 8.06
CA ASP A 420 14.84 41.39 9.45
C ASP A 420 14.92 42.81 10.06
N ASN A 421 13.84 43.23 10.73
CA ASN A 421 13.71 44.57 11.31
C ASN A 421 14.17 44.61 12.78
N CYS A 422 14.54 43.46 13.35
CA CYS A 422 15.07 43.31 14.70
C CYS A 422 16.28 42.39 14.92
N ARG A 423 16.88 41.73 13.92
CA ARG A 423 18.20 41.06 13.82
C ARG A 423 18.71 40.13 14.95
N LEU A 424 18.64 40.57 16.21
CA LEU A 424 19.12 39.86 17.40
C LEU A 424 17.99 39.48 18.36
N THR A 425 16.75 39.87 18.04
CA THR A 425 15.57 39.66 18.86
C THR A 425 14.53 38.96 17.99
N PRO A 426 14.28 37.65 18.20
CA PRO A 426 13.35 36.91 17.36
C PRO A 426 11.96 37.54 17.36
N ASN A 427 11.48 37.92 16.17
CA ASN A 427 10.16 38.52 15.98
C ASN A 427 9.61 38.11 14.61
N SER A 428 9.36 36.81 14.44
CA SER A 428 8.93 36.20 13.17
C SER A 428 7.68 36.82 12.50
N GLY A 429 6.91 37.65 13.21
CA GLY A 429 5.78 38.41 12.65
C GLY A 429 6.19 39.72 11.98
N GLN A 430 7.41 40.21 12.26
CA GLN A 430 7.99 41.45 11.74
C GLN A 430 7.09 42.67 11.94
N GLU A 431 6.31 42.68 13.03
CA GLU A 431 5.44 43.80 13.38
C GLU A 431 6.27 45.08 13.60
N ASP A 432 5.75 46.19 13.06
CA ASP A 432 6.37 47.52 13.01
C ASP A 432 5.22 48.55 12.94
N ALA A 433 4.76 48.99 14.11
CA ALA A 433 3.52 49.74 14.26
C ALA A 433 3.62 51.16 13.66
N ASP A 434 4.76 51.84 13.81
CA ASP A 434 4.97 53.18 13.27
C ASP A 434 5.59 53.21 11.85
N ASN A 435 5.99 52.03 11.34
CA ASN A 435 6.59 51.79 10.02
C ASN A 435 7.90 52.57 9.80
N ASP A 436 8.70 52.78 10.84
CA ASP A 436 10.01 53.42 10.73
C ASP A 436 11.13 52.47 10.24
N GLY A 437 10.85 51.17 10.20
CA GLY A 437 11.74 50.10 9.76
C GLY A 437 12.48 49.38 10.90
N ILE A 438 12.22 49.75 12.15
CA ILE A 438 12.63 49.04 13.37
C ILE A 438 11.42 48.24 13.86
N GLY A 439 11.59 46.96 14.15
CA GLY A 439 10.46 46.14 14.62
C GLY A 439 10.06 46.46 16.06
N ASP A 440 8.78 46.25 16.39
CA ASP A 440 8.19 46.60 17.69
C ASP A 440 8.98 46.05 18.88
N GLN A 441 9.59 44.87 18.72
CA GLN A 441 10.29 44.14 19.77
C GLN A 441 11.70 44.66 20.08
N CYS A 442 12.28 45.45 19.19
CA CYS A 442 13.57 46.10 19.40
C CYS A 442 13.52 47.63 19.30
N ASP A 443 12.33 48.20 19.11
CA ASP A 443 12.10 49.63 19.19
C ASP A 443 12.00 50.12 20.65
N ASP A 444 12.55 51.31 20.90
CA ASP A 444 12.43 52.05 22.16
C ASP A 444 11.08 52.79 22.28
N ASP A 445 10.41 53.09 21.15
CA ASP A 445 9.19 53.90 20.99
C ASP A 445 8.36 53.34 19.81
N ALA A 446 7.70 52.19 20.02
CA ALA A 446 7.19 51.35 18.94
C ALA A 446 6.04 51.99 18.12
N ASP A 447 5.32 52.95 18.69
CA ASP A 447 4.23 53.66 18.01
C ASP A 447 4.62 55.07 17.51
N GLY A 448 5.86 55.49 17.78
CA GLY A 448 6.43 56.75 17.32
C GLY A 448 5.77 58.00 17.92
N ASP A 449 5.08 57.88 19.06
CA ASP A 449 4.37 59.00 19.68
C ASP A 449 5.30 59.92 20.51
N GLY A 450 6.54 59.47 20.76
CA GLY A 450 7.57 60.21 21.48
C GLY A 450 7.63 59.89 22.97
N ILE A 451 6.84 58.94 23.45
CA ILE A 451 6.86 58.36 24.79
C ILE A 451 7.52 56.99 24.69
N LYS A 452 8.48 56.70 25.56
CA LYS A 452 9.18 55.42 25.51
C LYS A 452 8.27 54.28 25.95
N ASN A 453 8.41 53.11 25.34
CA ASN A 453 7.64 51.89 25.65
C ASN A 453 7.52 51.55 27.16
N VAL A 454 8.53 51.90 27.98
CA VAL A 454 8.53 51.63 29.43
C VAL A 454 7.77 52.66 30.28
N GLU A 455 7.48 53.82 29.71
CA GLU A 455 6.70 54.92 30.31
C GLU A 455 5.31 55.06 29.68
N ASP A 456 5.07 54.34 28.59
CA ASP A 456 3.87 54.40 27.77
C ASP A 456 2.84 53.34 28.21
N ASN A 457 1.62 53.78 28.49
CA ASN A 457 0.49 52.90 28.82
C ASN A 457 -0.26 52.35 27.58
N CYS A 458 0.14 52.73 26.36
CA CYS A 458 -0.36 52.17 25.10
C CYS A 458 0.76 51.98 24.06
N ARG A 459 1.72 51.12 24.38
CA ARG A 459 2.94 50.82 23.59
C ARG A 459 2.79 50.74 22.06
N LEU A 460 1.65 50.29 21.54
CA LEU A 460 1.42 50.07 20.10
C LEU A 460 0.42 51.08 19.48
N PHE A 461 -0.12 52.01 20.26
CA PHE A 461 -1.19 52.93 19.86
C PHE A 461 -0.90 54.38 20.31
N PRO A 462 -0.65 55.31 19.37
CA PRO A 462 -0.20 56.66 19.70
C PRO A 462 -1.15 57.43 20.62
N ASN A 463 -0.70 57.74 21.84
CA ASN A 463 -1.52 58.39 22.87
C ASN A 463 -0.72 59.36 23.77
N LYS A 464 -0.22 60.44 23.17
CA LYS A 464 0.58 61.49 23.84
C LYS A 464 -0.03 62.12 25.11
N ASP A 465 -1.34 61.97 25.34
CA ASP A 465 -2.00 62.45 26.55
C ASP A 465 -1.91 61.48 27.73
N GLN A 466 -1.58 60.21 27.48
CA GLN A 466 -1.47 59.11 28.45
C GLN A 466 -2.71 59.02 29.35
N GLN A 467 -3.89 59.33 28.79
CA GLN A 467 -5.12 59.28 29.54
C GLN A 467 -5.42 57.82 29.93
N ASN A 468 -5.80 57.61 31.20
CA ASN A 468 -6.19 56.32 31.74
C ASN A 468 -7.24 56.57 32.83
N SER A 469 -8.49 56.21 32.54
CA SER A 469 -9.68 56.60 33.28
C SER A 469 -9.98 55.69 34.49
N ASP A 470 -9.58 54.42 34.45
CA ASP A 470 -9.86 53.43 35.49
C ASP A 470 -8.61 52.97 36.28
N THR A 471 -7.44 53.45 35.87
CA THR A 471 -6.11 53.29 36.48
C THR A 471 -5.51 51.90 36.42
N ASP A 472 -5.91 51.10 35.43
CA ASP A 472 -5.25 49.83 35.14
C ASP A 472 -3.93 50.03 34.35
N SER A 473 -3.35 48.98 33.78
CA SER A 473 -2.07 49.07 33.06
C SER A 473 -2.18 49.69 31.66
N PHE A 474 -3.38 49.76 31.10
CA PHE A 474 -3.65 50.19 29.72
C PHE A 474 -4.23 51.61 29.71
N GLY A 475 -3.88 52.39 28.68
CA GLY A 475 -4.45 53.73 28.49
C GLY A 475 -5.77 53.70 27.72
N ASP A 476 -6.60 54.73 27.86
CA ASP A 476 -7.92 54.85 27.21
C ASP A 476 -7.86 54.67 25.66
N ALA A 477 -6.68 54.85 25.05
CA ALA A 477 -6.48 54.72 23.61
C ALA A 477 -6.36 53.27 23.11
N CYS A 478 -5.95 52.34 23.99
CA CYS A 478 -5.70 50.93 23.67
C CYS A 478 -6.43 49.98 24.63
N ASP A 479 -7.18 50.52 25.59
CA ASP A 479 -7.98 49.77 26.54
C ASP A 479 -9.35 49.41 25.91
N ASN A 480 -9.64 48.12 25.81
CA ASN A 480 -10.93 47.63 25.31
C ASN A 480 -12.07 47.73 26.34
N CYS A 481 -11.77 48.12 27.58
CA CYS A 481 -12.75 48.51 28.60
C CYS A 481 -12.35 49.78 29.37
N PRO A 482 -12.37 50.98 28.75
CA PRO A 482 -11.80 52.24 29.28
C PRO A 482 -12.28 52.73 30.65
N ASN A 483 -13.29 52.10 31.26
CA ASN A 483 -13.85 52.52 32.55
C ASN A 483 -13.89 51.37 33.58
N VAL A 484 -13.38 50.18 33.25
CA VAL A 484 -13.47 48.98 34.06
C VAL A 484 -12.13 48.24 34.00
N PRO A 485 -11.35 48.20 35.11
CA PRO A 485 -9.99 47.68 35.07
C PRO A 485 -9.91 46.22 34.59
N ASN A 486 -9.13 45.95 33.54
CA ASN A 486 -8.96 44.63 32.94
C ASN A 486 -7.56 44.47 32.29
N ASN A 487 -6.55 44.26 33.15
CA ASN A 487 -5.14 44.09 32.72
C ASN A 487 -4.87 42.89 31.77
N ASP A 488 -5.82 41.98 31.60
CA ASP A 488 -5.72 40.86 30.65
C ASP A 488 -6.23 41.23 29.26
N GLN A 489 -6.97 42.35 29.12
CA GLN A 489 -7.54 42.85 27.86
C GLN A 489 -8.26 41.76 27.06
N ARG A 490 -8.86 40.79 27.77
CA ARG A 490 -9.53 39.64 27.14
C ARG A 490 -10.77 40.11 26.41
N ASP A 491 -10.94 39.63 25.18
CA ASP A 491 -12.06 39.91 24.28
C ASP A 491 -12.40 38.59 23.56
N THR A 492 -13.39 37.87 24.09
CA THR A 492 -13.70 36.49 23.69
C THR A 492 -14.30 36.39 22.29
N ASP A 493 -15.13 37.35 21.86
CA ASP A 493 -15.73 37.38 20.52
C ASP A 493 -14.97 38.29 19.52
N SER A 494 -13.89 38.94 19.98
CA SER A 494 -13.03 39.82 19.18
C SER A 494 -13.81 40.99 18.55
N ASN A 495 -14.84 41.49 19.22
CA ASN A 495 -15.65 42.61 18.74
C ASN A 495 -15.03 44.00 19.06
N GLY A 496 -13.97 44.03 19.87
CA GLY A 496 -13.25 45.22 20.31
C GLY A 496 -13.71 45.80 21.66
N GLU A 497 -14.72 45.20 22.29
CA GLU A 497 -15.16 45.46 23.67
C GLU A 497 -14.67 44.30 24.55
N GLY A 498 -13.99 44.60 25.66
CA GLY A 498 -13.43 43.53 26.50
C GLY A 498 -14.48 42.81 27.34
N ASP A 499 -14.18 41.56 27.73
CA ASP A 499 -15.04 40.70 28.56
C ASP A 499 -15.51 41.38 29.87
N ALA A 500 -14.70 42.31 30.40
CA ALA A 500 -14.98 42.99 31.66
C ALA A 500 -16.14 44.01 31.57
N CYS A 501 -16.41 44.53 30.37
CA CYS A 501 -17.44 45.54 30.13
C CYS A 501 -18.52 45.09 29.14
N ASP A 502 -18.28 44.01 28.38
CA ASP A 502 -19.26 43.41 27.50
C ASP A 502 -20.36 42.64 28.28
N ASN A 503 -21.61 42.74 27.81
CA ASN A 503 -22.76 42.06 28.38
C ASN A 503 -23.11 40.74 27.66
N ASP A 504 -22.40 40.41 26.59
CA ASP A 504 -22.57 39.24 25.71
C ASP A 504 -21.18 38.84 25.17
N ILE A 505 -20.32 38.30 26.05
CA ILE A 505 -18.88 38.19 25.80
C ILE A 505 -18.51 37.22 24.67
N ASP A 506 -19.39 36.30 24.29
CA ASP A 506 -19.18 35.37 23.19
C ASP A 506 -19.97 35.75 21.91
N GLY A 507 -20.75 36.84 21.97
CA GLY A 507 -21.43 37.43 20.82
C GLY A 507 -22.53 36.55 20.21
N ASP A 508 -23.07 35.58 20.95
CA ASP A 508 -24.07 34.64 20.46
C ASP A 508 -25.50 35.24 20.43
N GLY A 509 -25.67 36.42 21.03
CA GLY A 509 -26.91 37.19 21.11
C GLY A 509 -27.68 36.98 22.41
N ILE A 510 -27.11 36.28 23.39
CA ILE A 510 -27.70 35.95 24.67
C ILE A 510 -26.87 36.62 25.78
N PRO A 511 -27.45 37.55 26.56
CA PRO A 511 -26.67 38.24 27.57
C PRO A 511 -26.10 37.28 28.62
N ASN A 512 -24.86 37.52 29.08
CA ASN A 512 -24.08 36.68 30.02
C ASN A 512 -24.87 36.11 31.21
N MET A 513 -25.85 36.85 31.72
CA MET A 513 -26.66 36.49 32.90
C MET A 513 -27.79 35.48 32.59
N LEU A 514 -28.13 35.31 31.32
CA LEU A 514 -29.15 34.40 30.82
C LEU A 514 -28.56 33.23 30.03
N ASP A 515 -27.27 33.28 29.80
CA ASP A 515 -26.51 32.33 29.01
C ASP A 515 -26.01 31.17 29.89
N ASN A 516 -26.25 29.93 29.45
CA ASN A 516 -25.73 28.72 30.08
C ASN A 516 -24.30 28.34 29.64
N CYS A 517 -23.74 29.04 28.65
CA CYS A 517 -22.34 28.96 28.25
C CYS A 517 -21.74 30.35 27.94
N PRO A 518 -21.56 31.22 28.95
CA PRO A 518 -21.20 32.62 28.73
C PRO A 518 -19.95 32.90 27.88
N LYS A 519 -19.07 31.91 27.63
CA LYS A 519 -17.80 32.08 26.91
C LYS A 519 -17.74 31.31 25.59
N VAL A 520 -18.79 30.57 25.24
CA VAL A 520 -18.78 29.64 24.10
C VAL A 520 -20.08 29.81 23.34
N PRO A 521 -20.03 30.35 22.10
CA PRO A 521 -21.23 30.74 21.38
C PRO A 521 -22.18 29.56 21.21
N ASN A 522 -23.35 29.62 21.84
CA ASN A 522 -24.35 28.56 21.75
C ASN A 522 -25.80 29.13 21.68
N PRO A 523 -26.19 29.75 20.54
CA PRO A 523 -27.47 30.46 20.41
C PRO A 523 -28.72 29.61 20.65
N LEU A 524 -28.58 28.27 20.65
CA LEU A 524 -29.66 27.32 20.90
C LEU A 524 -29.87 27.02 22.39
N GLN A 525 -28.91 27.32 23.26
CA GLN A 525 -28.93 27.09 24.71
C GLN A 525 -29.36 25.65 25.06
N THR A 526 -28.88 24.68 24.29
CA THR A 526 -29.15 23.27 24.57
C THR A 526 -28.46 22.87 25.87
N ASP A 527 -29.20 22.18 26.73
CA ASP A 527 -28.76 21.65 28.02
C ASP A 527 -29.49 20.31 28.18
N ARG A 528 -28.81 19.21 27.85
CA ARG A 528 -29.41 17.90 27.72
C ARG A 528 -29.61 17.20 29.07
N ASP A 529 -28.70 17.41 30.01
CA ASP A 529 -28.71 16.75 31.31
C ASP A 529 -29.32 17.61 32.44
N GLU A 530 -29.75 18.84 32.09
CA GLU A 530 -30.44 19.81 32.93
C GLU A 530 -29.62 20.28 34.14
N ASP A 531 -28.29 20.38 33.99
CA ASP A 531 -27.38 20.77 35.07
C ASP A 531 -27.10 22.30 35.14
N SER A 532 -27.68 23.07 34.21
CA SER A 532 -27.52 24.52 34.01
C SER A 532 -26.23 24.96 33.32
N VAL A 533 -25.41 24.04 32.84
CA VAL A 533 -24.30 24.26 31.92
C VAL A 533 -24.74 23.79 30.53
N GLY A 534 -24.51 24.59 29.49
CA GLY A 534 -24.95 24.22 28.15
C GLY A 534 -24.04 23.17 27.51
N ASP A 535 -24.60 22.34 26.62
CA ASP A 535 -23.87 21.24 25.94
C ASP A 535 -22.58 21.71 25.24
N ALA A 536 -22.53 22.98 24.81
CA ALA A 536 -21.38 23.56 24.09
C ALA A 536 -20.15 23.80 24.97
N CYS A 537 -20.35 23.99 26.29
CA CYS A 537 -19.29 24.28 27.25
C CYS A 537 -19.28 23.31 28.43
N ASP A 538 -20.12 22.28 28.39
CA ASP A 538 -20.19 21.23 29.39
C ASP A 538 -19.12 20.16 29.11
N SER A 539 -18.27 19.90 30.09
CA SER A 539 -17.25 18.84 30.05
C SER A 539 -17.86 17.42 30.12
N CYS A 540 -19.11 17.30 30.60
CA CYS A 540 -19.87 16.05 30.64
C CYS A 540 -21.32 16.20 30.14
N PRO A 541 -21.58 16.47 28.84
CA PRO A 541 -22.90 16.80 28.28
C PRO A 541 -24.03 15.76 28.44
N GLU A 542 -23.75 14.61 29.05
CA GLU A 542 -24.69 13.51 29.30
C GLU A 542 -24.99 13.32 30.80
N MET A 543 -24.22 13.97 31.68
CA MET A 543 -24.17 13.66 33.11
C MET A 543 -23.95 14.90 33.98
N SER A 544 -25.01 15.28 34.68
CA SER A 544 -25.05 16.47 35.51
C SER A 544 -23.83 16.67 36.41
N ASN A 545 -23.06 17.72 36.11
CA ASN A 545 -21.83 18.14 36.76
C ASN A 545 -21.75 19.69 36.88
N PRO A 546 -22.67 20.37 37.61
CA PRO A 546 -22.77 21.84 37.60
C PRO A 546 -21.52 22.62 38.03
N THR A 547 -20.54 21.95 38.62
CA THR A 547 -19.28 22.55 39.07
C THR A 547 -18.16 22.48 38.04
N GLN A 548 -18.32 21.70 36.97
CA GLN A 548 -17.35 21.56 35.87
C GLN A 548 -15.91 21.35 36.39
N THR A 549 -15.76 20.45 37.37
CA THR A 549 -14.44 20.13 37.92
C THR A 549 -13.73 19.15 36.99
N ASP A 550 -12.46 19.44 36.75
CA ASP A 550 -11.56 18.69 35.88
C ASP A 550 -10.17 18.70 36.57
N MET A 551 -9.81 17.58 37.19
CA MET A 551 -8.65 17.49 38.08
C MET A 551 -7.31 17.35 37.34
N ASP A 552 -7.30 16.72 36.17
CA ASP A 552 -6.13 16.47 35.33
C ASP A 552 -6.06 17.34 34.07
N SER A 553 -7.06 18.19 33.86
CA SER A 553 -7.10 19.25 32.83
C SER A 553 -7.10 18.71 31.40
N ASP A 554 -7.74 17.56 31.17
CA ASP A 554 -7.89 16.93 29.86
C ASP A 554 -9.18 17.34 29.11
N LEU A 555 -9.95 18.29 29.68
CA LEU A 555 -11.24 18.79 29.18
C LEU A 555 -12.41 17.81 29.36
N VAL A 556 -12.19 16.68 30.04
CA VAL A 556 -13.25 15.75 30.46
C VAL A 556 -13.51 15.93 31.95
N GLY A 557 -14.76 16.22 32.32
CA GLY A 557 -15.08 16.49 33.72
C GLY A 557 -14.97 15.22 34.59
N ASP A 558 -14.60 15.40 35.87
CA ASP A 558 -14.35 14.30 36.82
C ASP A 558 -15.49 13.27 36.94
N ILE A 559 -16.72 13.66 36.59
CA ILE A 559 -17.92 12.80 36.67
C ILE A 559 -18.00 11.82 35.50
N CYS A 560 -17.53 12.22 34.31
CA CYS A 560 -17.51 11.41 33.09
C CYS A 560 -16.12 10.90 32.71
N ASP A 561 -15.08 11.40 33.36
CA ASP A 561 -13.73 10.92 33.24
C ASP A 561 -13.62 9.50 33.83
N THR A 562 -13.19 8.57 32.96
CA THR A 562 -12.95 7.17 33.34
C THR A 562 -11.47 6.85 33.49
N ASN A 563 -10.59 7.68 32.93
CA ASN A 563 -9.17 7.39 32.73
C ASN A 563 -8.92 6.02 32.05
N GLU A 564 -9.93 5.45 31.38
CA GLU A 564 -9.83 4.22 30.61
C GLU A 564 -9.55 4.59 29.15
N ASP A 565 -8.27 4.54 28.79
CA ASP A 565 -7.73 4.77 27.45
C ASP A 565 -6.87 3.54 27.10
N SER A 566 -7.40 2.67 26.24
CA SER A 566 -6.87 1.35 25.94
C SER A 566 -5.65 1.39 25.04
N ASP A 567 -5.52 2.39 24.18
CA ASP A 567 -4.45 2.50 23.19
C ASP A 567 -3.42 3.59 23.52
N GLY A 568 -3.75 4.49 24.44
CA GLY A 568 -2.87 5.49 25.04
C GLY A 568 -2.71 6.75 24.20
N ASP A 569 -3.70 7.10 23.36
CA ASP A 569 -3.65 8.25 22.48
C ASP A 569 -4.11 9.57 23.12
N GLY A 570 -4.69 9.51 24.33
CA GLY A 570 -5.20 10.66 25.09
C GLY A 570 -6.73 10.81 25.09
N HIS A 571 -7.47 10.05 24.29
CA HIS A 571 -8.94 10.00 24.34
C HIS A 571 -9.40 8.77 25.12
N GLN A 572 -10.37 8.95 26.03
CA GLN A 572 -10.93 7.81 26.74
C GLN A 572 -11.78 6.93 25.81
N ASP A 573 -11.79 5.61 26.05
CA ASP A 573 -12.45 4.58 25.23
C ASP A 573 -13.92 4.89 24.88
N THR A 574 -14.63 5.64 25.72
CA THR A 574 -16.04 6.01 25.50
C THR A 574 -16.25 7.18 24.56
N LYS A 575 -15.20 7.98 24.31
CA LYS A 575 -15.21 9.17 23.45
C LYS A 575 -14.28 9.02 22.23
N ASP A 576 -13.50 7.94 22.19
CA ASP A 576 -12.59 7.62 21.11
C ASP A 576 -13.31 6.92 19.93
N ASN A 577 -13.22 7.50 18.72
CA ASN A 577 -13.77 6.93 17.50
C ASN A 577 -12.97 5.71 16.97
N CYS A 578 -11.79 5.45 17.52
CA CYS A 578 -10.95 4.29 17.25
C CYS A 578 -10.25 3.71 18.51
N ALA A 579 -11.00 3.44 19.60
CA ALA A 579 -10.55 2.95 20.92
C ALA A 579 -9.44 1.86 21.06
N GLU A 580 -8.97 1.23 19.99
CA GLU A 580 -7.88 0.25 20.00
C GLU A 580 -6.69 0.63 19.08
N ILE A 581 -6.80 1.72 18.32
CA ILE A 581 -5.82 2.19 17.33
C ILE A 581 -5.52 3.67 17.60
N PRO A 582 -4.30 4.00 18.07
CA PRO A 582 -4.01 5.36 18.50
C PRO A 582 -4.19 6.39 17.39
N ASN A 583 -5.11 7.35 17.58
CA ASN A 583 -5.47 8.38 16.62
C ASN A 583 -5.86 9.69 17.32
N SER A 584 -4.90 10.32 18.01
CA SER A 584 -5.15 11.51 18.85
C SER A 584 -5.84 12.68 18.15
N SER A 585 -5.78 12.75 16.81
CA SER A 585 -6.47 13.76 16.00
C SER A 585 -7.96 13.48 15.78
N GLN A 586 -8.43 12.24 16.03
CA GLN A 586 -9.83 11.82 15.92
C GLN A 586 -10.48 12.19 14.57
N LEU A 587 -9.69 12.18 13.49
CA LEU A 587 -10.18 12.48 12.15
C LEU A 587 -11.26 11.46 11.75
N ASP A 588 -12.35 11.96 11.18
CA ASP A 588 -13.53 11.22 10.72
C ASP A 588 -14.04 11.94 9.46
N SER A 589 -13.40 11.66 8.33
CA SER A 589 -13.51 12.43 7.10
C SER A 589 -14.91 12.39 6.48
N ASP A 590 -15.64 11.28 6.65
CA ASP A 590 -17.01 11.12 6.18
C ASP A 590 -18.10 11.32 7.24
N ASN A 591 -17.69 11.51 8.50
CA ASN A 591 -18.53 11.76 9.67
C ASN A 591 -19.50 10.61 9.97
N ASP A 592 -19.08 9.36 9.78
CA ASP A 592 -19.88 8.18 10.10
C ASP A 592 -19.73 7.69 11.56
N GLY A 593 -18.76 8.26 12.28
CA GLY A 593 -18.44 7.98 13.68
C GLY A 593 -17.35 6.93 13.88
N LEU A 594 -16.74 6.42 12.81
CA LEU A 594 -15.47 5.67 12.83
C LEU A 594 -14.35 6.62 12.43
N GLY A 595 -13.21 6.55 13.12
CA GLY A 595 -12.06 7.38 12.73
C GLY A 595 -11.29 6.80 11.55
N ASP A 596 -10.68 7.67 10.75
CA ASP A 596 -9.93 7.33 9.53
C ASP A 596 -8.86 6.24 9.76
N ASP A 597 -8.21 6.22 10.93
CA ASP A 597 -7.18 5.22 11.27
C ASP A 597 -7.73 3.79 11.47
N CYS A 598 -9.04 3.65 11.76
CA CYS A 598 -9.72 2.38 11.94
C CYS A 598 -10.84 2.11 10.91
N ASP A 599 -11.15 3.07 10.05
CA ASP A 599 -11.97 2.88 8.86
C ASP A 599 -11.15 2.22 7.71
N ASN A 600 -11.84 1.72 6.69
CA ASN A 600 -11.24 1.18 5.48
C ASN A 600 -11.78 1.88 4.22
N ASP A 601 -12.61 2.92 4.37
CA ASP A 601 -13.29 3.68 3.33
C ASP A 601 -13.57 5.11 3.88
N ASP A 602 -12.51 5.90 4.10
CA ASP A 602 -12.53 7.17 4.85
C ASP A 602 -13.48 8.24 4.26
N ASP A 603 -13.88 8.12 3.00
CA ASP A 603 -14.78 9.03 2.30
C ASP A 603 -16.14 8.39 1.93
N ASN A 604 -16.34 7.14 2.34
CA ASN A 604 -17.54 6.33 2.13
C ASN A 604 -18.01 6.28 0.64
N ASP A 605 -17.07 6.33 -0.31
CA ASP A 605 -17.37 6.34 -1.74
C ASP A 605 -17.57 4.92 -2.33
N GLY A 606 -17.18 3.90 -1.55
CA GLY A 606 -17.29 2.48 -1.87
C GLY A 606 -16.02 1.85 -2.45
N ILE A 607 -14.91 2.59 -2.53
CA ILE A 607 -13.58 2.12 -2.87
C ILE A 607 -12.72 2.09 -1.59
N PRO A 608 -12.26 0.90 -1.15
CA PRO A 608 -11.46 0.85 0.07
C PRO A 608 -10.05 1.46 -0.11
N ASP A 609 -9.54 2.14 0.92
CA ASP A 609 -8.33 2.96 0.84
C ASP A 609 -7.09 2.16 0.39
N TYR A 610 -6.89 0.99 1.00
CA TYR A 610 -5.66 0.21 0.82
C TYR A 610 -5.88 -1.15 0.13
N VAL A 611 -7.12 -1.63 0.06
CA VAL A 611 -7.43 -3.02 -0.36
C VAL A 611 -8.31 -3.08 -1.60
N ALA A 612 -8.16 -4.14 -2.39
CA ALA A 612 -8.94 -4.31 -3.63
C ALA A 612 -10.47 -4.38 -3.32
N PRO A 613 -11.33 -3.65 -4.06
CA PRO A 613 -11.12 -3.09 -5.40
C PRO A 613 -10.27 -1.80 -5.51
N GLY A 614 -9.87 -1.18 -4.40
CA GLY A 614 -8.87 -0.10 -4.36
C GLY A 614 -7.44 -0.55 -4.69
N PRO A 615 -6.40 0.24 -4.33
CA PRO A 615 -6.43 1.37 -3.41
C PRO A 615 -7.16 2.60 -3.96
N ASP A 616 -7.71 3.41 -3.07
CA ASP A 616 -8.31 4.70 -3.40
C ASP A 616 -7.21 5.72 -3.78
N ASN A 617 -7.40 6.43 -4.90
CA ASN A 617 -6.49 7.49 -5.33
C ASN A 617 -6.85 8.89 -4.79
N CYS A 618 -7.98 9.06 -4.10
CA CYS A 618 -8.38 10.24 -3.33
C CYS A 618 -9.06 9.84 -2.02
N ARG A 619 -8.29 9.29 -1.07
CA ARG A 619 -8.79 8.70 0.18
C ARG A 619 -9.82 9.55 0.96
N LEU A 620 -9.68 10.88 0.95
CA LEU A 620 -10.51 11.79 1.76
C LEU A 620 -11.59 12.51 0.93
N ILE A 621 -11.65 12.29 -0.39
CA ILE A 621 -12.57 13.00 -1.28
C ILE A 621 -13.33 12.02 -2.18
N PRO A 622 -14.67 11.91 -2.00
CA PRO A 622 -15.47 10.91 -2.70
C PRO A 622 -15.31 10.95 -4.22
N ASN A 623 -14.71 9.91 -4.80
CA ASN A 623 -14.49 9.80 -6.24
C ASN A 623 -14.66 8.37 -6.81
N PRO A 624 -15.89 7.79 -6.82
CA PRO A 624 -16.11 6.36 -7.11
C PRO A 624 -15.68 5.86 -8.51
N ASN A 625 -15.30 6.79 -9.39
CA ASN A 625 -14.81 6.52 -10.73
C ASN A 625 -13.28 6.41 -10.82
N GLN A 626 -12.55 6.75 -9.75
CA GLN A 626 -11.09 6.66 -9.62
C GLN A 626 -10.37 7.28 -10.83
N LYS A 627 -10.85 8.46 -11.25
CA LYS A 627 -10.34 9.14 -12.45
C LYS A 627 -8.98 9.77 -12.16
N ASP A 628 -7.95 9.18 -12.75
CA ASP A 628 -6.58 9.70 -12.78
C ASP A 628 -6.18 9.86 -14.27
N SER A 629 -6.08 11.10 -14.73
CA SER A 629 -5.83 11.43 -16.14
C SER A 629 -4.36 11.34 -16.53
N ASP A 630 -3.42 11.50 -15.59
CA ASP A 630 -1.99 11.56 -15.87
C ASP A 630 -1.22 10.30 -15.41
N GLY A 631 -1.88 9.43 -14.62
CA GLY A 631 -1.40 8.14 -14.16
C GLY A 631 -0.38 8.26 -13.04
N ASN A 632 -0.43 9.32 -12.23
CA ASN A 632 0.51 9.55 -11.13
C ASN A 632 0.14 8.77 -9.84
N GLY A 633 -1.07 8.22 -9.77
CA GLY A 633 -1.59 7.47 -8.61
C GLY A 633 -2.40 8.30 -7.61
N VAL A 634 -2.55 9.61 -7.85
CA VAL A 634 -3.46 10.54 -7.16
C VAL A 634 -4.63 10.82 -8.12
N GLY A 635 -5.85 10.94 -7.60
CA GLY A 635 -7.02 11.22 -8.43
C GLY A 635 -7.12 12.69 -8.82
N ASP A 636 -7.69 12.95 -10.00
CA ASP A 636 -7.84 14.31 -10.57
C ASP A 636 -8.59 15.29 -9.63
N VAL A 637 -9.35 14.76 -8.66
CA VAL A 637 -10.19 15.55 -7.75
C VAL A 637 -9.40 16.09 -6.56
N CYS A 638 -8.37 15.37 -6.10
CA CYS A 638 -7.57 15.65 -4.90
C CYS A 638 -6.11 16.00 -5.24
N GLU A 639 -5.85 16.45 -6.47
CA GLU A 639 -4.49 16.58 -7.03
C GLU A 639 -3.67 17.74 -6.40
N GLU A 640 -4.33 18.83 -6.01
CA GLU A 640 -3.67 20.03 -5.46
C GLU A 640 -4.04 20.32 -3.99
N ASP A 641 -5.05 19.61 -3.49
CA ASP A 641 -5.72 19.80 -2.19
C ASP A 641 -6.32 18.43 -1.82
N PHE A 642 -5.62 17.67 -0.98
CA PHE A 642 -5.90 16.25 -0.75
C PHE A 642 -7.05 16.01 0.24
N ASP A 643 -7.26 16.90 1.21
CA ASP A 643 -8.32 16.83 2.22
C ASP A 643 -9.48 17.82 1.97
N ASN A 644 -9.40 18.60 0.89
CA ASN A 644 -10.45 19.51 0.42
C ASN A 644 -10.77 20.65 1.40
N ASP A 645 -9.75 21.12 2.12
CA ASP A 645 -9.86 22.19 3.11
C ASP A 645 -9.65 23.60 2.54
N THR A 646 -9.45 23.68 1.22
CA THR A 646 -9.19 24.87 0.39
C THR A 646 -7.77 25.42 0.41
N VAL A 647 -6.90 24.85 1.25
CA VAL A 647 -5.47 25.15 1.30
C VAL A 647 -4.73 24.13 0.45
N VAL A 648 -3.86 24.62 -0.42
CA VAL A 648 -3.08 23.73 -1.30
C VAL A 648 -2.05 22.96 -0.47
N ASP A 649 -1.80 21.71 -0.83
CA ASP A 649 -0.88 20.80 -0.12
C ASP A 649 0.51 21.42 0.18
N GLN A 650 0.99 22.33 -0.67
CA GLN A 650 2.30 22.99 -0.51
C GLN A 650 2.34 24.05 0.59
N LEU A 651 1.19 24.59 0.96
CA LEU A 651 1.02 25.61 1.99
C LEU A 651 0.36 25.05 3.25
N ASP A 652 -0.25 23.88 3.13
CA ASP A 652 -0.89 23.18 4.22
C ASP A 652 0.14 22.41 5.07
N VAL A 653 0.04 22.60 6.37
CA VAL A 653 0.88 21.91 7.36
C VAL A 653 0.46 20.45 7.53
N CYS A 654 -0.83 20.14 7.33
CA CYS A 654 -1.38 18.80 7.46
C CYS A 654 -2.28 18.43 6.26
N PRO A 655 -1.71 18.13 5.07
CA PRO A 655 -2.45 17.81 3.83
C PRO A 655 -3.28 16.51 3.83
N GLU A 656 -3.60 15.96 4.98
CA GLU A 656 -4.52 14.83 5.15
C GLU A 656 -5.48 15.10 6.31
N SER A 657 -5.73 16.36 6.64
CA SER A 657 -6.53 16.78 7.80
C SER A 657 -7.24 18.08 7.49
N ALA A 658 -8.52 17.99 7.12
CA ALA A 658 -9.31 19.14 6.75
C ALA A 658 -9.57 20.16 7.89
N GLU A 659 -9.17 19.81 9.12
CA GLU A 659 -9.32 20.66 10.30
C GLU A 659 -8.08 21.54 10.57
N VAL A 660 -6.90 21.18 10.05
CA VAL A 660 -5.62 21.80 10.43
C VAL A 660 -4.83 22.27 9.21
N THR A 661 -5.05 23.52 8.83
CA THR A 661 -4.41 24.15 7.65
C THR A 661 -3.03 24.77 7.93
N LEU A 662 -2.84 25.36 9.11
CA LEU A 662 -1.73 26.24 9.44
C LEU A 662 -1.29 26.04 10.90
N THR A 663 -0.04 26.37 11.20
CA THR A 663 0.40 26.45 12.60
C THR A 663 -0.25 27.67 13.26
N ASP A 664 -1.15 27.42 14.20
CA ASP A 664 -1.88 28.47 14.92
C ASP A 664 -1.94 28.15 16.42
N PHE A 665 -1.44 29.07 17.24
CA PHE A 665 -1.49 29.01 18.70
C PHE A 665 -2.29 30.17 19.31
N ARG A 666 -3.11 30.88 18.51
CA ARG A 666 -3.96 31.99 19.00
C ARG A 666 -5.00 31.49 20.00
N ALA A 667 -5.56 30.31 19.76
CA ALA A 667 -6.36 29.58 20.73
C ALA A 667 -5.45 28.57 21.46
N TYR A 668 -5.37 28.68 22.79
CA TYR A 668 -4.53 27.81 23.61
C TYR A 668 -5.15 27.58 24.99
N GLN A 669 -4.86 26.41 25.58
CA GLN A 669 -5.20 26.08 26.96
C GLN A 669 -4.02 26.41 27.89
N THR A 670 -4.27 27.20 28.94
CA THR A 670 -3.26 27.42 29.99
C THR A 670 -3.44 26.41 31.10
N VAL A 671 -2.51 25.46 31.22
CA VAL A 671 -2.53 24.44 32.27
C VAL A 671 -1.68 24.90 33.46
N ILE A 672 -2.32 25.04 34.63
CA ILE A 672 -1.70 25.51 35.88
C ILE A 672 -1.16 24.29 36.66
N LEU A 673 0.17 24.17 36.75
CA LEU A 673 0.81 22.99 37.34
C LEU A 673 0.91 23.00 38.89
N ASP A 674 0.83 24.16 39.55
CA ASP A 674 0.79 24.29 41.03
C ASP A 674 -0.27 25.34 41.46
N PRO A 675 -1.57 24.98 41.41
CA PRO A 675 -2.67 25.92 41.68
C PRO A 675 -2.76 26.38 43.14
N GLU A 676 -2.13 25.66 44.08
CA GLU A 676 -2.17 25.97 45.52
C GLU A 676 -0.91 26.70 46.03
N GLY A 677 0.11 26.86 45.19
CA GLY A 677 1.40 27.41 45.58
C GLY A 677 1.44 28.93 45.65
N ASP A 678 1.75 29.50 46.83
CA ASP A 678 1.97 30.95 47.05
C ASP A 678 3.14 31.55 46.22
N ALA A 679 3.93 30.72 45.54
CA ALA A 679 5.06 31.13 44.71
C ALA A 679 4.70 31.28 43.22
N GLN A 680 3.51 30.83 42.81
CA GLN A 680 3.10 30.85 41.42
C GLN A 680 2.54 32.22 41.04
N ILE A 681 3.18 32.85 40.05
CA ILE A 681 2.63 33.96 39.28
C ILE A 681 2.21 33.33 37.97
N ASP A 682 0.94 33.49 37.60
CA ASP A 682 0.43 32.91 36.36
C ASP A 682 1.21 33.45 35.15
N PRO A 683 1.51 32.59 34.16
CA PRO A 683 2.17 33.03 32.95
C PRO A 683 1.28 34.03 32.21
N ASN A 684 1.87 35.13 31.76
CA ASN A 684 1.23 36.04 30.82
C ASN A 684 1.69 35.69 29.40
N TRP A 685 0.78 35.17 28.59
CA TRP A 685 1.06 34.76 27.21
C TRP A 685 0.64 35.86 26.24
N VAL A 686 1.54 36.22 25.33
CA VAL A 686 1.27 37.13 24.22
C VAL A 686 1.58 36.38 22.94
N VAL A 687 0.59 36.27 22.05
CA VAL A 687 0.71 35.57 20.76
C VAL A 687 0.88 36.62 19.66
N LEU A 688 1.95 36.46 18.86
CA LEU A 688 2.33 37.34 17.74
C LEU A 688 2.47 36.49 16.46
N ASN A 689 2.81 37.10 15.32
CA ASN A 689 3.06 36.40 14.05
C ASN A 689 1.87 35.56 13.56
N GLN A 690 0.77 36.25 13.25
CA GLN A 690 -0.46 35.64 12.73
C GLN A 690 -0.36 35.32 11.24
#